data_AF-A0ABD1KZD6-F1
#
_entry.id   AF-A0ABD1KZD6-F1
#
_cell.length_a   1.000
_cell.length_b   1.000
_cell.length_c   1.000
_cell.angle_alpha   90.00
_cell.angle_beta   90.00
_cell.angle_gamma   90.00
#
_symmetry.space_group_name_H-M   'P 1'
#
loop_
_entity.id
_entity.type
_entity.pdbx_description
1 polymer ?
#
loop_
_entity_poly.entity_id
_entity_poly.type
_entity_poly.pdbx_seq_one_letter_code
_entity_poly.pdbx_strand_id
1 'polypeptide(L)'
;MVAKIRQSIANSPNPTKPVVGEIDTSPPIQSVKDAVSLFAEGALSGEKTPVKKTRPYFAESVWAKESQLHLAQKKLNKLKEQLQNAKSTKVQVQVELEKSKRVVEDLTLKLKVLCESRESAIQSTEASNSQAKQLKGEICDALDGTSGAQKEELETAVKSYASIITELDVAKKELSKIRQGYDLSLEARVTALKQAAEAEDAMKANTERASELSKEILAVHESIEQMRVASVQEHQQQEDTSTDHNVLRQSYEAKLEETKKNLLDLKKEFNPEHTKNLEVHLSETMNEIEGLQEQMENRKKSDLDSLRSVTLELGDAKELLLKLSGQENSIRSMVEALRMDLENVQREHYELKEKESKTESIVQSLRMELQKSESELEGYLAEESKATGASEEMILTLNQLLSETENARRKTEAMKNEAAELKMEAEVTKLVLEDAEIKLKVALDEAEAAKAAEASALDQIRVLSVRTSDVAHSSTSESGAKITISREEFENLVHKAEECDKLSDMKVASAAAQVEAAKASKNEVLKRLEETQKEIEDIKTETQEAIKRANMADAARRAVESELRKWREREQKKAAEVASRILAETLISPEVSPQHYRIQKQNSPPNKVEMKKIEKGKVSVSKKVLLPNISGIFHRKKNQVEGGSPSYLPGEDPL
;
A
#
# COMPACT_ATOMS: atom_id res chain seq x y z
N MET A 1 -30.43 -52.62 44.78
CA MET A 1 -31.58 -51.91 45.42
C MET A 1 -32.04 -50.84 44.41
N VAL A 2 -33.30 -50.85 43.96
CA VAL A 2 -34.43 -50.05 44.49
C VAL A 2 -34.15 -48.53 44.33
N ALA A 3 -34.89 -47.73 43.53
CA ALA A 3 -36.06 -48.04 42.69
C ALA A 3 -36.45 -46.95 41.64
N LYS A 4 -37.21 -47.35 40.60
CA LYS A 4 -38.48 -46.71 40.11
C LYS A 4 -38.43 -45.23 39.65
N ILE A 5 -38.35 -44.90 38.35
CA ILE A 5 -39.32 -45.08 37.24
C ILE A 5 -40.65 -44.29 37.42
N ARG A 6 -40.94 -43.36 36.49
CA ARG A 6 -42.24 -42.99 35.83
C ARG A 6 -42.09 -41.60 35.13
N GLN A 7 -42.75 -41.23 34.02
CA GLN A 7 -43.74 -41.89 33.14
C GLN A 7 -43.68 -41.22 31.73
N SER A 8 -43.59 -41.96 30.60
CA SER A 8 -44.67 -42.22 29.59
C SER A 8 -45.07 -41.04 28.67
N ILE A 9 -45.57 -41.17 27.42
CA ILE A 9 -45.91 -42.26 26.45
C ILE A 9 -46.20 -41.51 25.11
N ALA A 10 -46.13 -42.02 23.87
CA ALA A 10 -45.44 -43.11 23.13
C ALA A 10 -45.79 -42.87 21.61
N ASN A 11 -45.74 -43.74 20.60
CA ASN A 11 -45.62 -45.20 20.42
C ASN A 11 -44.89 -45.53 19.10
N SER A 12 -44.18 -46.66 19.07
CA SER A 12 -43.87 -47.48 17.89
C SER A 12 -43.51 -48.89 18.41
N PRO A 13 -43.85 -49.97 17.68
CA PRO A 13 -42.88 -51.06 17.57
C PRO A 13 -42.82 -51.78 16.20
N ASN A 14 -41.72 -52.51 16.03
CA ASN A 14 -41.32 -53.29 14.85
C ASN A 14 -41.88 -54.75 14.85
N PRO A 15 -41.78 -55.49 13.73
CA PRO A 15 -42.28 -56.87 13.58
C PRO A 15 -41.30 -57.96 14.06
N THR A 16 -41.77 -59.24 14.16
CA THR A 16 -41.11 -60.47 13.63
C THR A 16 -41.83 -61.79 14.05
N LYS A 17 -42.51 -62.46 13.09
CA LYS A 17 -42.70 -63.94 12.90
C LYS A 17 -43.35 -64.82 14.02
N PRO A 18 -43.78 -66.08 13.75
CA PRO A 18 -44.58 -66.61 12.62
C PRO A 18 -45.69 -67.63 13.10
N VAL A 19 -46.14 -68.53 12.20
CA VAL A 19 -46.86 -69.83 12.39
C VAL A 19 -48.40 -69.85 12.20
N VAL A 20 -48.87 -70.97 11.63
CA VAL A 20 -50.24 -71.37 11.21
C VAL A 20 -50.79 -70.64 9.98
N GLY A 21 -51.38 -71.40 9.05
CA GLY A 21 -52.09 -70.88 7.89
C GLY A 21 -53.59 -70.79 8.15
N GLU A 22 -54.21 -69.69 7.75
CA GLU A 22 -55.65 -69.48 7.86
C GLU A 22 -56.38 -70.08 6.64
N ILE A 23 -57.52 -70.71 6.89
CA ILE A 23 -58.35 -71.33 5.85
C ILE A 23 -59.33 -70.29 5.31
N ASP A 24 -59.46 -70.18 3.99
CA ASP A 24 -60.51 -69.39 3.36
C ASP A 24 -61.88 -70.00 3.68
N THR A 25 -62.67 -69.29 4.50
CA THR A 25 -64.04 -69.67 4.86
C THR A 25 -65.09 -68.76 4.20
N SER A 26 -64.85 -68.32 2.96
CA SER A 26 -65.85 -67.65 2.15
C SER A 26 -67.10 -68.54 1.94
N PRO A 27 -68.34 -68.03 2.12
CA PRO A 27 -69.54 -68.86 1.98
C PRO A 27 -69.77 -69.33 0.54
N PRO A 28 -70.08 -70.61 0.31
CA PRO A 28 -70.46 -71.09 -1.02
C PRO A 28 -71.91 -70.70 -1.37
N ILE A 29 -72.26 -70.93 -2.64
CA ILE A 29 -73.61 -70.78 -3.25
C ILE A 29 -74.03 -69.31 -3.51
N GLN A 30 -73.80 -68.85 -4.74
CA GLN A 30 -74.54 -67.71 -5.30
C GLN A 30 -75.94 -68.13 -5.79
N SER A 31 -76.80 -67.14 -5.96
CA SER A 31 -78.24 -67.26 -6.29
C SER A 31 -78.61 -68.33 -7.32
N VAL A 32 -79.58 -69.19 -6.97
CA VAL A 32 -80.21 -70.19 -7.87
C VAL A 32 -80.88 -69.53 -9.09
N LYS A 33 -81.06 -68.21 -9.09
CA LYS A 33 -81.72 -67.44 -10.16
C LYS A 33 -80.90 -67.35 -11.46
N ASP A 34 -79.58 -67.41 -11.38
CA ASP A 34 -78.72 -67.32 -12.59
C ASP A 34 -78.59 -68.67 -13.30
N ALA A 35 -78.68 -69.79 -12.57
CA ALA A 35 -78.63 -71.14 -13.13
C ALA A 35 -79.79 -71.45 -14.10
N VAL A 36 -80.90 -70.73 -13.99
CA VAL A 36 -82.08 -70.88 -14.88
C VAL A 36 -81.81 -70.32 -16.29
N SER A 37 -80.87 -69.39 -16.44
CA SER A 37 -80.56 -68.75 -17.75
C SER A 37 -79.67 -69.59 -18.68
N LEU A 38 -79.31 -70.83 -18.29
CA LEU A 38 -78.45 -71.73 -19.08
C LEU A 38 -79.20 -72.88 -19.78
N PHE A 39 -80.50 -73.07 -19.52
CA PHE A 39 -81.27 -74.23 -20.00
C PHE A 39 -82.60 -73.89 -20.70
N ALA A 40 -82.84 -72.61 -21.01
CA ALA A 40 -83.91 -72.15 -21.89
C ALA A 40 -83.34 -71.06 -22.83
N GLU A 41 -83.57 -71.06 -24.14
CA GLU A 41 -84.39 -71.93 -24.99
C GLU A 41 -83.60 -72.42 -26.22
N GLY A 42 -84.08 -73.49 -26.86
CA GLY A 42 -83.57 -73.94 -28.15
C GLY A 42 -84.68 -74.40 -29.09
N ALA A 43 -85.21 -73.50 -29.93
CA ALA A 43 -86.06 -73.85 -31.07
C ALA A 43 -86.08 -72.75 -32.16
N LEU A 44 -85.79 -73.15 -33.41
CA LEU A 44 -86.18 -72.53 -34.69
C LEU A 44 -85.77 -71.05 -34.99
N SER A 45 -84.84 -70.85 -35.94
CA SER A 45 -85.18 -70.49 -37.35
C SER A 45 -83.99 -69.91 -38.15
N GLY A 46 -83.95 -70.14 -39.47
CA GLY A 46 -83.51 -69.11 -40.44
C GLY A 46 -82.01 -68.94 -40.81
N GLU A 47 -81.54 -69.74 -41.77
CA GLU A 47 -80.85 -69.26 -42.99
C GLU A 47 -79.62 -68.30 -42.92
N LYS A 48 -78.41 -68.88 -43.06
CA LYS A 48 -77.22 -68.39 -43.82
C LYS A 48 -76.73 -66.93 -43.70
N THR A 49 -75.58 -66.72 -43.05
CA THR A 49 -74.37 -66.12 -43.68
C THR A 49 -73.12 -66.24 -42.78
N PRO A 50 -71.90 -66.50 -43.32
CA PRO A 50 -70.69 -66.65 -42.52
C PRO A 50 -69.97 -65.30 -42.28
N VAL A 51 -70.45 -64.51 -41.31
CA VAL A 51 -69.70 -63.32 -40.85
C VAL A 51 -68.48 -63.76 -40.03
N LYS A 52 -67.28 -63.38 -40.49
CA LYS A 52 -66.01 -63.66 -39.80
C LYS A 52 -66.00 -63.02 -38.41
N LYS A 53 -66.00 -63.83 -37.35
CA LYS A 53 -65.78 -63.35 -35.97
C LYS A 53 -64.29 -63.07 -35.75
N THR A 54 -63.89 -61.80 -35.79
CA THR A 54 -62.52 -61.37 -35.49
C THR A 54 -62.16 -61.67 -34.03
N ARG A 55 -60.91 -62.13 -33.77
CA ARG A 55 -60.41 -62.40 -32.41
C ARG A 55 -60.41 -61.12 -31.53
N PRO A 56 -60.61 -61.24 -30.21
CA PRO A 56 -60.63 -60.10 -29.27
C PRO A 56 -59.27 -59.40 -29.05
N TYR A 57 -58.19 -59.87 -29.67
CA TYR A 57 -56.83 -59.34 -29.51
C TYR A 57 -56.67 -57.85 -29.89
N PHE A 58 -57.51 -57.34 -30.80
CA PHE A 58 -57.48 -55.93 -31.18
C PHE A 58 -57.92 -54.99 -30.05
N ALA A 59 -58.79 -55.44 -29.14
CA ALA A 59 -59.22 -54.61 -28.01
C ALA A 59 -58.05 -54.32 -27.08
N GLU A 60 -57.37 -55.35 -26.59
CA GLU A 60 -56.27 -55.22 -25.63
C GLU A 60 -55.10 -54.37 -26.18
N SER A 61 -54.76 -54.53 -27.47
CA SER A 61 -53.78 -53.68 -28.16
C SER A 61 -54.21 -52.21 -28.26
N VAL A 62 -55.51 -51.93 -28.48
CA VAL A 62 -56.05 -50.56 -28.53
C VAL A 62 -56.05 -49.92 -27.15
N TRP A 63 -56.48 -50.62 -26.10
CA TRP A 63 -56.49 -50.08 -24.73
C TRP A 63 -55.08 -49.81 -24.19
N ALA A 64 -54.10 -50.66 -24.54
CA ALA A 64 -52.69 -50.40 -24.23
C ALA A 64 -52.17 -49.13 -24.93
N LYS A 65 -52.53 -48.90 -26.20
CA LYS A 65 -52.18 -47.69 -26.96
C LYS A 65 -52.87 -46.44 -26.43
N GLU A 66 -54.14 -46.54 -26.02
CA GLU A 66 -54.88 -45.42 -25.42
C GLU A 66 -54.29 -45.01 -24.05
N SER A 67 -53.88 -45.99 -23.24
CA SER A 67 -53.14 -45.73 -21.99
C SER A 67 -51.80 -45.01 -22.24
N GLN A 68 -51.05 -45.44 -23.26
CA GLN A 68 -49.83 -44.75 -23.69
C GLN A 68 -50.10 -43.34 -24.23
N LEU A 69 -51.19 -43.14 -24.98
CA LEU A 69 -51.63 -41.84 -25.48
C LEU A 69 -51.98 -40.88 -24.33
N HIS A 70 -52.78 -41.32 -23.36
CA HIS A 70 -53.07 -40.54 -22.15
C HIS A 70 -51.80 -40.22 -21.34
N LEU A 71 -50.85 -41.15 -21.22
CA LEU A 71 -49.57 -40.89 -20.55
C LEU A 71 -48.72 -39.86 -21.31
N ALA A 72 -48.66 -39.94 -22.64
CA ALA A 72 -47.99 -38.96 -23.49
C ALA A 72 -48.66 -37.58 -23.40
N GLN A 73 -49.99 -37.53 -23.42
CA GLN A 73 -50.77 -36.29 -23.27
C GLN A 73 -50.59 -35.66 -21.88
N LYS A 74 -50.49 -36.47 -20.82
CA LYS A 74 -50.16 -36.01 -19.46
C LYS A 74 -48.73 -35.44 -19.38
N LYS A 75 -47.74 -36.09 -20.02
CA LYS A 75 -46.36 -35.57 -20.15
C LYS A 75 -46.34 -34.25 -20.93
N LEU A 76 -47.04 -34.18 -22.07
CA LEU A 76 -47.16 -32.97 -22.90
C LEU A 76 -47.78 -31.80 -22.13
N ASN A 77 -48.85 -32.05 -21.35
CA ASN A 77 -49.46 -31.02 -20.53
C ASN A 77 -48.51 -30.50 -19.43
N LYS A 78 -47.73 -31.38 -18.78
CA LYS A 78 -46.70 -30.97 -17.81
C LYS A 78 -45.59 -30.12 -18.47
N LEU A 79 -45.13 -30.50 -19.67
CA LEU A 79 -44.15 -29.71 -20.43
C LEU A 79 -44.73 -28.36 -20.86
N LYS A 80 -46.00 -28.30 -21.24
CA LYS A 80 -46.72 -27.07 -21.61
C LYS A 80 -46.88 -26.13 -20.40
N GLU A 81 -47.16 -26.67 -19.23
CA GLU A 81 -47.19 -25.94 -17.96
C GLU A 81 -45.80 -25.39 -17.60
N GLN A 82 -44.76 -26.21 -17.64
CA GLN A 82 -43.37 -25.78 -17.42
C GLN A 82 -42.94 -24.68 -18.41
N LEU A 83 -43.34 -24.79 -19.68
CA LEU A 83 -43.08 -23.75 -20.69
C LEU A 83 -43.82 -22.44 -20.40
N GLN A 84 -45.05 -22.48 -19.89
CA GLN A 84 -45.76 -21.25 -19.50
C GLN A 84 -45.15 -20.63 -18.23
N ASN A 85 -44.75 -21.44 -17.25
CA ASN A 85 -44.07 -20.98 -16.06
C ASN A 85 -42.74 -20.28 -16.45
N ALA A 86 -41.92 -20.91 -17.30
CA ALA A 86 -40.69 -20.33 -17.85
C ALA A 86 -40.91 -19.04 -18.67
N LYS A 87 -42.06 -18.92 -19.37
CA LYS A 87 -42.45 -17.67 -20.05
C LYS A 87 -42.82 -16.57 -19.05
N SER A 88 -43.57 -16.91 -17.99
CA SER A 88 -43.94 -15.94 -16.96
C SER A 88 -42.74 -15.43 -16.17
N THR A 89 -41.79 -16.30 -15.80
CA THR A 89 -40.55 -15.87 -15.14
C THR A 89 -39.68 -15.03 -16.07
N LYS A 90 -39.55 -15.38 -17.36
CA LYS A 90 -38.85 -14.53 -18.34
C LYS A 90 -39.47 -13.13 -18.44
N VAL A 91 -40.79 -13.01 -18.48
CA VAL A 91 -41.48 -11.71 -18.51
C VAL A 91 -41.26 -10.93 -17.21
N GLN A 92 -41.34 -11.59 -16.05
CA GLN A 92 -41.08 -10.95 -14.76
C GLN A 92 -39.64 -10.41 -14.66
N VAL A 93 -38.64 -11.23 -15.01
CA VAL A 93 -37.22 -10.85 -15.03
C VAL A 93 -36.98 -9.70 -16.02
N GLN A 94 -37.65 -9.70 -17.18
CA GLN A 94 -37.56 -8.59 -18.13
C GLN A 94 -38.16 -7.29 -17.56
N VAL A 95 -39.30 -7.36 -16.85
CA VAL A 95 -39.88 -6.20 -16.15
C VAL A 95 -38.98 -5.70 -15.01
N GLU A 96 -38.28 -6.58 -14.32
CA GLU A 96 -37.31 -6.22 -13.27
C GLU A 96 -36.02 -5.63 -13.84
N LEU A 97 -35.53 -6.12 -14.97
CA LEU A 97 -34.43 -5.54 -15.73
C LEU A 97 -34.76 -4.10 -16.19
N GLU A 98 -35.96 -3.87 -16.76
CA GLU A 98 -36.40 -2.53 -17.16
C GLU A 98 -36.75 -1.61 -15.96
N LYS A 99 -36.89 -2.14 -14.73
CA LYS A 99 -36.89 -1.32 -13.51
C LYS A 99 -35.45 -0.95 -13.12
N SER A 100 -34.55 -1.94 -13.09
CA SER A 100 -33.15 -1.76 -12.72
C SER A 100 -32.42 -0.75 -13.62
N LYS A 101 -32.61 -0.83 -14.95
CA LYS A 101 -32.09 0.16 -15.91
C LYS A 101 -32.51 1.60 -15.56
N ARG A 102 -33.81 1.83 -15.33
CA ARG A 102 -34.31 3.17 -14.96
C ARG A 102 -33.78 3.67 -13.62
N VAL A 103 -33.50 2.78 -12.67
CA VAL A 103 -32.81 3.14 -11.41
C VAL A 103 -31.35 3.52 -11.67
N VAL A 104 -30.63 2.79 -12.54
CA VAL A 104 -29.26 3.15 -12.95
C VAL A 104 -29.21 4.48 -13.70
N GLU A 105 -30.19 4.74 -14.59
CA GLU A 105 -30.34 6.02 -15.31
C GLU A 105 -30.61 7.19 -14.36
N ASP A 106 -31.57 7.05 -13.43
CA ASP A 106 -31.86 8.03 -12.38
C ASP A 106 -30.66 8.31 -11.46
N LEU A 107 -29.94 7.25 -11.04
CA LEU A 107 -28.71 7.40 -10.25
C LEU A 107 -27.59 8.07 -11.05
N THR A 108 -27.48 7.81 -12.35
CA THR A 108 -26.47 8.45 -13.23
C THR A 108 -26.79 9.93 -13.44
N LEU A 109 -28.07 10.29 -13.60
CA LEU A 109 -28.50 11.68 -13.65
C LEU A 109 -28.24 12.40 -12.33
N LYS A 110 -28.54 11.78 -11.18
CA LYS A 110 -28.24 12.33 -9.85
C LYS A 110 -26.74 12.50 -9.60
N LEU A 111 -25.93 11.53 -10.01
CA LEU A 111 -24.46 11.61 -9.93
C LEU A 111 -23.92 12.76 -10.80
N LYS A 112 -24.45 12.93 -12.03
CA LYS A 112 -24.09 14.05 -12.90
C LYS A 112 -24.41 15.41 -12.26
N VAL A 113 -25.62 15.58 -11.71
CA VAL A 113 -26.02 16.81 -11.01
C VAL A 113 -25.17 17.07 -9.77
N LEU A 114 -24.79 16.03 -9.01
CA LEU A 114 -23.86 16.15 -7.89
C LEU A 114 -22.46 16.59 -8.34
N CYS A 115 -21.94 16.05 -9.45
CA CYS A 115 -20.66 16.49 -10.02
C CYS A 115 -20.73 17.96 -10.48
N GLU A 116 -21.77 18.36 -11.22
CA GLU A 116 -21.97 19.75 -11.66
C GLU A 116 -22.11 20.73 -10.47
N SER A 117 -22.79 20.30 -9.40
CA SER A 117 -22.89 21.07 -8.15
C SER A 117 -21.55 21.14 -7.39
N ARG A 118 -20.74 20.07 -7.39
CA ARG A 118 -19.40 20.06 -6.79
C ARG A 118 -18.46 20.99 -7.54
N GLU A 119 -18.48 20.94 -8.87
CA GLU A 119 -17.68 21.79 -9.74
C GLU A 119 -18.00 23.27 -9.51
N SER A 120 -19.30 23.60 -9.42
CA SER A 120 -19.80 24.94 -9.11
C SER A 120 -19.36 25.41 -7.71
N ALA A 121 -19.36 24.52 -6.71
CA ALA A 121 -18.89 24.83 -5.37
C ALA A 121 -17.37 25.08 -5.34
N ILE A 122 -16.57 24.27 -6.04
CA ILE A 122 -15.12 24.45 -6.18
C ILE A 122 -14.84 25.83 -6.80
N GLN A 123 -15.45 26.13 -7.95
CA GLN A 123 -15.30 27.42 -8.63
C GLN A 123 -15.69 28.61 -7.72
N SER A 124 -16.75 28.47 -6.91
CA SER A 124 -17.13 29.50 -5.93
C SER A 124 -16.08 29.67 -4.82
N THR A 125 -15.47 28.58 -4.33
CA THR A 125 -14.39 28.67 -3.34
C THR A 125 -13.09 29.23 -3.94
N GLU A 126 -12.78 28.93 -5.19
CA GLU A 126 -11.61 29.46 -5.90
C GLU A 126 -11.76 30.95 -6.22
N ALA A 127 -12.96 31.38 -6.61
CA ALA A 127 -13.30 32.80 -6.76
C ALA A 127 -13.17 33.55 -5.42
N SER A 128 -13.73 33.02 -4.34
CA SER A 128 -13.60 33.59 -2.99
C SER A 128 -12.14 33.64 -2.50
N ASN A 129 -11.36 32.59 -2.74
CA ASN A 129 -9.93 32.53 -2.42
C ASN A 129 -9.12 33.56 -3.25
N SER A 130 -9.51 33.80 -4.51
CA SER A 130 -8.90 34.82 -5.37
C SER A 130 -9.25 36.24 -4.91
N GLN A 131 -10.50 36.49 -4.50
CA GLN A 131 -10.91 37.75 -3.87
C GLN A 131 -10.20 37.98 -2.53
N ALA A 132 -10.06 36.94 -1.70
CA ALA A 132 -9.30 37.01 -0.45
C ALA A 132 -7.83 37.34 -0.70
N LYS A 133 -7.23 36.86 -1.80
CA LYS A 133 -5.86 37.22 -2.24
C LYS A 133 -5.76 38.66 -2.74
N GLN A 134 -6.78 39.21 -3.40
CA GLN A 134 -6.82 40.64 -3.76
C GLN A 134 -6.92 41.52 -2.51
N LEU A 135 -7.84 41.21 -1.58
CA LEU A 135 -7.97 41.93 -0.31
C LEU A 135 -6.68 41.87 0.51
N LYS A 136 -5.94 40.74 0.46
CA LYS A 136 -4.62 40.61 1.10
C LYS A 136 -3.50 41.45 0.46
N GLY A 137 -3.77 42.11 -0.68
CA GLY A 137 -2.91 43.12 -1.29
C GLY A 137 -3.35 44.57 -1.04
N GLU A 138 -4.60 44.80 -0.61
CA GLU A 138 -5.18 46.13 -0.41
C GLU A 138 -5.32 46.54 1.07
N ILE A 139 -5.30 45.59 2.02
CA ILE A 139 -5.28 45.89 3.46
C ILE A 139 -3.85 46.24 3.93
N CYS A 140 -3.34 47.35 3.39
CA CYS A 140 -2.08 47.98 3.76
C CYS A 140 -2.12 49.52 3.63
N ASP A 141 -3.28 50.17 3.82
CA ASP A 141 -3.39 51.59 4.22
C ASP A 141 -4.87 52.00 4.54
N ALA A 142 -5.36 51.75 5.76
CA ALA A 142 -6.51 52.48 6.35
C ALA A 142 -6.72 52.19 7.86
N LEU A 143 -6.48 53.21 8.69
CA LEU A 143 -7.16 53.59 9.94
C LEU A 143 -7.89 52.53 10.80
N ASP A 144 -7.27 52.22 11.94
CA ASP A 144 -7.74 52.55 13.30
C ASP A 144 -9.26 52.73 13.58
N GLY A 145 -9.74 52.12 14.68
CA GLY A 145 -10.79 52.76 15.50
C GLY A 145 -12.21 52.17 15.58
N THR A 146 -12.45 50.86 15.55
CA THR A 146 -13.76 50.32 16.03
C THR A 146 -13.73 48.88 16.59
N SER A 147 -13.63 48.71 17.92
CA SER A 147 -13.54 47.38 18.58
C SER A 147 -14.87 46.61 18.74
N GLY A 148 -15.94 47.06 18.08
CA GLY A 148 -17.25 46.40 18.07
C GLY A 148 -17.40 45.42 16.90
N ALA A 149 -17.43 45.96 15.67
CA ALA A 149 -17.73 45.21 14.45
C ALA A 149 -16.78 44.02 14.22
N GLN A 150 -15.47 44.20 14.47
CA GLN A 150 -14.47 43.13 14.33
C GLN A 150 -14.75 41.92 15.23
N LYS A 151 -15.44 42.10 16.37
CA LYS A 151 -15.82 41.00 17.26
C LYS A 151 -16.98 40.20 16.68
N GLU A 152 -17.99 40.87 16.10
CA GLU A 152 -19.10 40.20 15.43
C GLU A 152 -18.66 39.53 14.12
N GLU A 153 -17.72 40.13 13.40
CA GLU A 153 -17.09 39.55 12.21
C GLU A 153 -16.25 38.30 12.55
N LEU A 154 -15.46 38.35 13.63
CA LEU A 154 -14.76 37.17 14.14
C LEU A 154 -15.74 36.09 14.62
N GLU A 155 -16.81 36.46 15.33
CA GLU A 155 -17.80 35.51 15.83
C GLU A 155 -18.64 34.87 14.71
N THR A 156 -18.93 35.60 13.63
CA THR A 156 -19.59 35.07 12.43
C THR A 156 -18.64 34.18 11.61
N ALA A 157 -17.35 34.51 11.52
CA ALA A 157 -16.33 33.64 10.94
C ALA A 157 -16.17 32.32 11.73
N VAL A 158 -16.13 32.37 13.07
CA VAL A 158 -16.11 31.17 13.93
C VAL A 158 -17.36 30.31 13.72
N LYS A 159 -18.54 30.94 13.59
CA LYS A 159 -19.81 30.22 13.29
C LYS A 159 -19.83 29.60 11.89
N SER A 160 -19.27 30.27 10.87
CA SER A 160 -19.21 29.69 9.52
C SER A 160 -18.20 28.55 9.43
N TYR A 161 -17.02 28.66 10.06
CA TYR A 161 -16.09 27.53 10.20
C TYR A 161 -16.72 26.35 10.96
N ALA A 162 -17.49 26.60 12.02
CA ALA A 162 -18.22 25.54 12.72
C ALA A 162 -19.25 24.83 11.81
N SER A 163 -20.00 25.57 11.00
CA SER A 163 -20.92 24.99 9.99
C SER A 163 -20.16 24.10 9.01
N ILE A 164 -19.11 24.63 8.38
CA ILE A 164 -18.27 23.94 7.39
C ILE A 164 -17.66 22.66 7.98
N ILE A 165 -17.23 22.66 9.24
CA ILE A 165 -16.72 21.47 9.92
C ILE A 165 -17.83 20.42 10.11
N THR A 166 -19.04 20.82 10.51
CA THR A 166 -20.17 19.88 10.64
C THR A 166 -20.63 19.32 9.29
N GLU A 167 -20.65 20.13 8.23
CA GLU A 167 -20.96 19.72 6.86
C GLU A 167 -19.91 18.75 6.32
N LEU A 168 -18.61 19.02 6.56
CA LEU A 168 -17.50 18.13 6.24
C LEU A 168 -17.61 16.79 6.97
N ASP A 169 -18.02 16.78 8.25
CA ASP A 169 -18.21 15.54 9.01
C ASP A 169 -19.48 14.76 8.61
N VAL A 170 -20.51 15.42 8.09
CA VAL A 170 -21.64 14.76 7.41
C VAL A 170 -21.14 14.14 6.10
N ALA A 171 -20.43 14.89 5.25
CA ALA A 171 -19.90 14.39 3.99
C ALA A 171 -18.94 13.20 4.16
N LYS A 172 -18.08 13.20 5.20
CA LYS A 172 -17.25 12.03 5.58
C LYS A 172 -18.11 10.81 5.91
N LYS A 173 -19.16 10.98 6.73
CA LYS A 173 -20.07 9.89 7.12
C LYS A 173 -20.87 9.34 5.94
N GLU A 174 -21.24 10.19 4.99
CA GLU A 174 -21.88 9.75 3.73
C GLU A 174 -20.89 9.02 2.82
N LEU A 175 -19.66 9.51 2.68
CA LEU A 175 -18.59 8.81 1.94
C LEU A 175 -18.32 7.41 2.51
N SER A 176 -18.27 7.26 3.84
CA SER A 176 -18.15 5.95 4.50
C SER A 176 -19.33 5.02 4.20
N LYS A 177 -20.57 5.53 4.24
CA LYS A 177 -21.77 4.75 3.86
C LYS A 177 -21.77 4.34 2.39
N ILE A 178 -21.32 5.22 1.49
CA ILE A 178 -21.24 4.95 0.05
C ILE A 178 -20.18 3.88 -0.23
N ARG A 179 -19.02 3.92 0.46
CA ARG A 179 -18.01 2.85 0.38
C ARG A 179 -18.58 1.51 0.85
N GLN A 180 -19.14 1.45 2.05
CA GLN A 180 -19.76 0.23 2.58
C GLN A 180 -20.88 -0.31 1.65
N GLY A 181 -21.69 0.57 1.05
CA GLY A 181 -22.72 0.18 0.08
C GLY A 181 -22.14 -0.32 -1.25
N TYR A 182 -21.01 0.23 -1.70
CA TYR A 182 -20.27 -0.27 -2.86
C TYR A 182 -19.65 -1.65 -2.57
N ASP A 183 -19.04 -1.84 -1.40
CA ASP A 183 -18.41 -3.10 -1.00
C ASP A 183 -19.45 -4.23 -0.91
N LEU A 184 -20.60 -3.98 -0.25
CA LEU A 184 -21.74 -4.90 -0.23
C LEU A 184 -22.32 -5.16 -1.64
N SER A 185 -22.37 -4.14 -2.51
CA SER A 185 -22.79 -4.32 -3.91
C SER A 185 -21.77 -5.10 -4.75
N LEU A 186 -20.49 -5.06 -4.38
CA LEU A 186 -19.42 -5.81 -5.03
C LEU A 186 -19.49 -7.29 -4.62
N GLU A 187 -19.68 -7.60 -3.34
CA GLU A 187 -19.94 -8.95 -2.83
C GLU A 187 -21.21 -9.56 -3.44
N ALA A 188 -22.31 -8.79 -3.51
CA ALA A 188 -23.54 -9.20 -4.17
C ALA A 188 -23.33 -9.50 -5.67
N ARG A 189 -22.47 -8.72 -6.35
CA ARG A 189 -22.12 -8.97 -7.76
C ARG A 189 -21.25 -10.21 -7.93
N VAL A 190 -20.26 -10.44 -7.05
CA VAL A 190 -19.38 -11.62 -7.09
C VAL A 190 -20.17 -12.90 -6.84
N THR A 191 -21.05 -12.90 -5.84
CA THR A 191 -21.93 -14.05 -5.55
C THR A 191 -22.92 -14.32 -6.68
N ALA A 192 -23.52 -13.30 -7.28
CA ALA A 192 -24.38 -13.45 -8.46
C ALA A 192 -23.61 -13.99 -9.70
N LEU A 193 -22.37 -13.55 -9.92
CA LEU A 193 -21.51 -14.09 -10.99
C LEU A 193 -21.14 -15.56 -10.75
N LYS A 194 -20.86 -15.96 -9.50
CA LYS A 194 -20.62 -17.36 -9.14
C LYS A 194 -21.84 -18.24 -9.42
N GLN A 195 -23.03 -17.80 -8.99
CA GLN A 195 -24.30 -18.49 -9.27
C GLN A 195 -24.61 -18.58 -10.76
N ALA A 196 -24.27 -17.55 -11.55
CA ALA A 196 -24.42 -17.58 -13.00
C ALA A 196 -23.49 -18.62 -13.67
N ALA A 197 -22.23 -18.73 -13.23
CA ALA A 197 -21.31 -19.74 -13.71
C ALA A 197 -21.75 -21.17 -13.32
N GLU A 198 -22.14 -21.38 -12.06
CA GLU A 198 -22.71 -22.65 -11.57
C GLU A 198 -23.95 -23.07 -12.38
N ALA A 199 -24.81 -22.12 -12.76
CA ALA A 199 -25.97 -22.37 -13.61
C ALA A 199 -25.60 -22.64 -15.08
N GLU A 200 -24.54 -22.02 -15.61
CA GLU A 200 -24.04 -22.26 -16.97
C GLU A 200 -23.43 -23.67 -17.09
N ASP A 201 -22.65 -24.11 -16.11
CA ASP A 201 -22.05 -25.44 -16.10
C ASP A 201 -23.09 -26.54 -15.84
N ALA A 202 -24.07 -26.27 -14.98
CA ALA A 202 -25.26 -27.13 -14.84
C ALA A 202 -26.08 -27.20 -16.14
N MET A 203 -26.13 -26.13 -16.94
CA MET A 203 -26.76 -26.15 -18.26
C MET A 203 -25.96 -27.00 -19.25
N LYS A 204 -24.62 -26.85 -19.32
CA LYS A 204 -23.73 -27.67 -20.19
C LYS A 204 -23.92 -29.16 -19.93
N ALA A 205 -23.77 -29.58 -18.67
CA ALA A 205 -23.93 -30.99 -18.27
C ALA A 205 -25.34 -31.54 -18.57
N ASN A 206 -26.38 -30.71 -18.52
CA ASN A 206 -27.73 -31.11 -18.91
C ASN A 206 -27.93 -31.17 -20.44
N THR A 207 -27.25 -30.33 -21.23
CA THR A 207 -27.26 -30.45 -22.70
C THR A 207 -26.48 -31.68 -23.18
N GLU A 208 -25.39 -32.04 -22.50
CA GLU A 208 -24.62 -33.25 -22.77
C GLU A 208 -25.48 -34.51 -22.52
N ARG A 209 -26.06 -34.65 -21.32
CA ARG A 209 -27.02 -35.73 -21.00
C ARG A 209 -28.21 -35.79 -21.96
N ALA A 210 -28.74 -34.64 -22.38
CA ALA A 210 -29.82 -34.61 -23.37
C ALA A 210 -29.37 -35.16 -24.74
N SER A 211 -28.11 -34.93 -25.13
CA SER A 211 -27.52 -35.51 -26.34
C SER A 211 -27.27 -37.02 -26.21
N GLU A 212 -26.91 -37.50 -25.02
CA GLU A 212 -26.69 -38.92 -24.72
C GLU A 212 -28.01 -39.69 -24.73
N LEU A 213 -29.02 -39.22 -23.99
CA LEU A 213 -30.38 -39.76 -24.01
C LEU A 213 -30.98 -39.75 -25.44
N SER A 214 -30.64 -38.77 -26.27
CA SER A 214 -31.07 -38.75 -27.69
C SER A 214 -30.42 -39.87 -28.51
N LYS A 215 -29.15 -40.22 -28.26
CA LYS A 215 -28.47 -41.36 -28.89
C LYS A 215 -29.05 -42.68 -28.40
N GLU A 216 -29.32 -42.82 -27.10
CA GLU A 216 -29.96 -44.00 -26.51
C GLU A 216 -31.36 -44.24 -27.09
N ILE A 217 -32.18 -43.19 -27.20
CA ILE A 217 -33.52 -43.27 -27.81
C ILE A 217 -33.45 -43.72 -29.27
N LEU A 218 -32.46 -43.24 -30.04
CA LEU A 218 -32.24 -43.67 -31.43
C LEU A 218 -31.82 -45.15 -31.51
N ALA A 219 -30.88 -45.59 -30.66
CA ALA A 219 -30.44 -46.99 -30.63
C ALA A 219 -31.57 -47.96 -30.21
N VAL A 220 -32.39 -47.56 -29.23
CA VAL A 220 -33.60 -48.32 -28.84
C VAL A 220 -34.63 -48.34 -29.98
N HIS A 221 -34.83 -47.23 -30.70
CA HIS A 221 -35.72 -47.21 -31.85
C HIS A 221 -35.22 -48.11 -33.00
N GLU A 222 -33.91 -48.12 -33.27
CA GLU A 222 -33.32 -49.00 -34.27
C GLU A 222 -33.52 -50.48 -33.89
N SER A 223 -33.24 -50.83 -32.63
CA SER A 223 -33.47 -52.19 -32.10
C SER A 223 -34.95 -52.61 -32.18
N ILE A 224 -35.90 -51.69 -31.94
CA ILE A 224 -37.34 -51.96 -32.08
C ILE A 224 -37.73 -52.23 -33.54
N GLU A 225 -37.17 -51.51 -34.51
CA GLU A 225 -37.46 -51.77 -35.93
C GLU A 225 -36.77 -53.06 -36.42
N GLN A 226 -35.55 -53.37 -35.95
CA GLN A 226 -34.90 -54.67 -36.20
C GLN A 226 -35.75 -55.83 -35.66
N MET A 227 -36.26 -55.72 -34.42
CA MET A 227 -37.18 -56.69 -33.81
C MET A 227 -38.49 -56.81 -34.59
N ARG A 228 -39.05 -55.69 -35.09
CA ARG A 228 -40.27 -55.70 -35.90
C ARG A 228 -40.05 -56.42 -37.24
N VAL A 229 -38.92 -56.20 -37.90
CA VAL A 229 -38.56 -56.90 -39.16
C VAL A 229 -38.41 -58.40 -38.90
N ALA A 230 -37.71 -58.80 -37.84
CA ALA A 230 -37.56 -60.21 -37.46
C ALA A 230 -38.92 -60.87 -37.17
N SER A 231 -39.80 -60.23 -36.39
CA SER A 231 -41.14 -60.75 -36.09
C SER A 231 -42.05 -60.89 -37.32
N VAL A 232 -41.93 -59.99 -38.31
CA VAL A 232 -42.64 -60.13 -39.60
C VAL A 232 -42.08 -61.32 -40.40
N GLN A 233 -40.76 -61.52 -40.40
CA GLN A 233 -40.12 -62.66 -41.06
C GLN A 233 -40.50 -64.00 -40.41
N GLU A 234 -40.51 -64.09 -39.08
CA GLU A 234 -40.97 -65.27 -38.34
C GLU A 234 -42.44 -65.59 -38.62
N HIS A 235 -43.32 -64.57 -38.68
CA HIS A 235 -44.72 -64.78 -39.01
C HIS A 235 -44.93 -65.26 -40.46
N GLN A 236 -44.14 -64.77 -41.43
CA GLN A 236 -44.18 -65.30 -42.80
C GLN A 236 -43.77 -66.78 -42.83
N GLN A 237 -42.65 -67.14 -42.19
CA GLN A 237 -42.19 -68.53 -42.10
C GLN A 237 -43.19 -69.43 -41.37
N GLN A 238 -43.92 -68.91 -40.38
CA GLN A 238 -45.00 -69.60 -39.70
C GLN A 238 -46.24 -69.82 -40.59
N GLU A 239 -46.58 -68.87 -41.46
CA GLU A 239 -47.67 -69.04 -42.43
C GLU A 239 -47.26 -70.07 -43.50
N ASP A 240 -46.07 -69.94 -44.08
CA ASP A 240 -45.52 -70.87 -45.07
C ASP A 240 -45.53 -72.32 -44.55
N THR A 241 -44.91 -72.57 -43.39
CA THR A 241 -44.89 -73.90 -42.75
C THR A 241 -46.28 -74.40 -42.34
N SER A 242 -47.21 -73.51 -42.00
CA SER A 242 -48.61 -73.89 -41.77
C SER A 242 -49.34 -74.29 -43.06
N THR A 243 -48.94 -73.79 -44.23
CA THR A 243 -49.49 -74.28 -45.51
C THR A 243 -48.92 -75.66 -45.87
N ASP A 244 -47.62 -75.88 -45.70
CA ASP A 244 -46.98 -77.19 -45.90
C ASP A 244 -47.58 -78.26 -44.99
N HIS A 245 -47.77 -77.96 -43.70
CA HIS A 245 -48.44 -78.88 -42.76
C HIS A 245 -49.89 -79.18 -43.17
N ASN A 246 -50.61 -78.24 -43.78
CA ASN A 246 -51.97 -78.47 -44.27
C ASN A 246 -51.99 -79.38 -45.50
N VAL A 247 -51.11 -79.14 -46.48
CA VAL A 247 -50.93 -80.01 -47.66
C VAL A 247 -50.52 -81.42 -47.24
N LEU A 248 -49.54 -81.54 -46.33
CA LEU A 248 -49.07 -82.82 -45.81
C LEU A 248 -50.18 -83.56 -45.07
N ARG A 249 -50.96 -82.87 -44.22
CA ARG A 249 -52.12 -83.44 -43.53
C ARG A 249 -53.16 -84.00 -44.49
N GLN A 250 -53.54 -83.24 -45.53
CA GLN A 250 -54.48 -83.71 -46.55
C GLN A 250 -53.96 -84.98 -47.27
N SER A 251 -52.65 -85.05 -47.54
CA SER A 251 -52.03 -86.25 -48.13
C SER A 251 -52.06 -87.48 -47.19
N TYR A 252 -51.93 -87.29 -45.88
CA TYR A 252 -52.05 -88.36 -44.90
C TYR A 252 -53.51 -88.79 -44.69
N GLU A 253 -54.46 -87.86 -44.72
CA GLU A 253 -55.88 -88.14 -44.59
C GLU A 253 -56.41 -88.98 -45.78
N ALA A 254 -55.94 -88.68 -47.00
CA ALA A 254 -56.19 -89.52 -48.18
C ALA A 254 -55.61 -90.95 -48.03
N LYS A 255 -54.35 -91.08 -47.58
CA LYS A 255 -53.70 -92.38 -47.31
C LYS A 255 -54.35 -93.15 -46.16
N LEU A 256 -54.94 -92.45 -45.19
CA LEU A 256 -55.70 -93.07 -44.09
C LEU A 256 -57.00 -93.72 -44.61
N GLU A 257 -57.74 -93.04 -45.49
CA GLU A 257 -58.94 -93.61 -46.12
C GLU A 257 -58.64 -94.74 -47.11
N GLU A 258 -57.46 -94.74 -47.73
CA GLU A 258 -56.95 -95.88 -48.50
C GLU A 258 -56.61 -97.08 -47.57
N THR A 259 -55.79 -96.86 -46.55
CA THR A 259 -55.38 -97.92 -45.63
C THR A 259 -56.52 -98.49 -44.78
N LYS A 260 -57.56 -97.71 -44.45
CA LYS A 260 -58.80 -98.21 -43.82
C LYS A 260 -59.51 -99.27 -44.66
N LYS A 261 -59.53 -99.14 -45.99
CA LYS A 261 -60.09 -100.16 -46.90
C LYS A 261 -59.24 -101.42 -46.86
N ASN A 262 -57.93 -101.26 -47.00
CA ASN A 262 -56.98 -102.38 -46.99
C ASN A 262 -56.99 -103.14 -45.65
N LEU A 263 -57.23 -102.45 -44.52
CA LEU A 263 -57.34 -103.06 -43.19
C LEU A 263 -58.69 -103.81 -43.03
N LEU A 264 -59.77 -103.32 -43.61
CA LEU A 264 -61.06 -104.04 -43.71
C LEU A 264 -60.93 -105.37 -44.47
N ASP A 265 -60.02 -105.44 -45.46
CA ASP A 265 -59.68 -106.69 -46.13
C ASP A 265 -58.73 -107.57 -45.31
N LEU A 266 -57.63 -107.03 -44.80
CA LEU A 266 -56.62 -107.79 -44.04
C LEU A 266 -57.16 -108.38 -42.72
N LYS A 267 -58.22 -107.79 -42.14
CA LYS A 267 -58.90 -108.30 -40.94
C LYS A 267 -59.50 -109.72 -41.11
N LYS A 268 -59.51 -110.26 -42.34
CA LYS A 268 -60.04 -111.59 -42.67
C LYS A 268 -59.05 -112.75 -42.40
N GLU A 269 -57.77 -112.49 -42.08
CA GLU A 269 -56.67 -113.49 -42.20
C GLU A 269 -55.73 -113.63 -40.98
N PHE A 270 -56.19 -113.41 -39.73
CA PHE A 270 -55.30 -113.39 -38.54
C PHE A 270 -54.98 -114.77 -37.92
N ASN A 271 -53.76 -114.94 -37.37
CA ASN A 271 -53.26 -116.18 -36.74
C ASN A 271 -52.28 -115.88 -35.56
N PRO A 272 -52.19 -116.67 -34.46
CA PRO A 272 -51.76 -116.14 -33.14
C PRO A 272 -50.32 -116.46 -32.67
N GLU A 273 -49.48 -117.17 -33.44
CA GLU A 273 -48.24 -117.78 -32.89
C GLU A 273 -47.13 -116.77 -32.49
N HIS A 274 -47.14 -115.56 -33.06
CA HIS A 274 -46.13 -114.52 -32.79
C HIS A 274 -46.06 -114.04 -31.33
N THR A 275 -47.15 -114.16 -30.56
CA THR A 275 -47.26 -113.54 -29.22
C THR A 275 -46.20 -114.03 -28.23
N LYS A 276 -45.73 -115.28 -28.37
CA LYS A 276 -44.95 -115.96 -27.33
C LYS A 276 -43.43 -115.72 -27.38
N ASN A 277 -42.90 -115.28 -28.52
CA ASN A 277 -41.49 -114.87 -28.63
C ASN A 277 -41.25 -113.47 -28.01
N LEU A 278 -42.27 -112.61 -28.11
CA LEU A 278 -42.22 -111.22 -27.64
C LEU A 278 -42.02 -111.09 -26.12
N GLU A 279 -42.54 -112.05 -25.35
CA GLU A 279 -42.53 -112.08 -23.88
C GLU A 279 -41.11 -112.21 -23.29
N VAL A 280 -40.22 -112.97 -23.96
CA VAL A 280 -38.85 -113.22 -23.48
C VAL A 280 -37.96 -111.99 -23.63
N HIS A 281 -37.96 -111.35 -24.81
CA HIS A 281 -37.19 -110.12 -25.04
C HIS A 281 -37.65 -108.95 -24.17
N LEU A 282 -38.93 -108.92 -23.77
CA LEU A 282 -39.45 -107.93 -22.83
C LEU A 282 -38.79 -108.07 -21.45
N SER A 283 -38.60 -109.29 -20.95
CA SER A 283 -37.92 -109.52 -19.67
C SER A 283 -36.43 -109.20 -19.68
N GLU A 284 -35.74 -109.41 -20.81
CA GLU A 284 -34.31 -109.11 -20.94
C GLU A 284 -34.05 -107.60 -20.98
N THR A 285 -34.79 -106.88 -21.82
CA THR A 285 -34.74 -105.41 -21.90
C THR A 285 -35.15 -104.71 -20.61
N MET A 286 -36.08 -105.30 -19.81
CA MET A 286 -36.45 -104.78 -18.49
C MET A 286 -35.25 -104.67 -17.54
N ASN A 287 -34.37 -105.67 -17.53
CA ASN A 287 -33.20 -105.74 -16.65
C ASN A 287 -32.09 -104.77 -17.10
N GLU A 288 -31.87 -104.62 -18.41
CA GLU A 288 -30.95 -103.61 -18.95
C GLU A 288 -31.39 -102.18 -18.59
N ILE A 289 -32.71 -101.92 -18.65
CA ILE A 289 -33.30 -100.64 -18.25
C ILE A 289 -33.05 -100.36 -16.76
N GLU A 290 -33.19 -101.34 -15.86
CA GLU A 290 -32.90 -101.17 -14.43
C GLU A 290 -31.42 -100.85 -14.18
N GLY A 291 -30.50 -101.59 -14.80
CA GLY A 291 -29.06 -101.33 -14.68
C GLY A 291 -28.62 -99.97 -15.24
N LEU A 292 -29.26 -99.48 -16.30
CA LEU A 292 -29.06 -98.13 -16.82
C LEU A 292 -29.66 -97.05 -15.91
N GLN A 293 -30.80 -97.31 -15.27
CA GLN A 293 -31.40 -96.40 -14.28
C GLN A 293 -30.49 -96.22 -13.06
N GLU A 294 -29.93 -97.29 -12.49
CA GLU A 294 -29.00 -97.17 -11.36
C GLU A 294 -27.74 -96.36 -11.74
N GLN A 295 -27.15 -96.61 -12.91
CA GLN A 295 -26.01 -95.83 -13.39
C GLN A 295 -26.36 -94.35 -13.59
N MET A 296 -27.55 -94.03 -14.10
CA MET A 296 -28.02 -92.64 -14.19
C MET A 296 -28.18 -92.00 -12.80
N GLU A 297 -28.80 -92.67 -11.83
CA GLU A 297 -28.96 -92.12 -10.47
C GLU A 297 -27.63 -91.93 -9.75
N ASN A 298 -26.67 -92.83 -9.93
CA ASN A 298 -25.35 -92.69 -9.31
C ASN A 298 -24.50 -91.57 -9.98
N ARG A 299 -24.65 -91.34 -11.29
CA ARG A 299 -24.09 -90.13 -11.94
C ARG A 299 -24.77 -88.86 -11.44
N LYS A 300 -26.10 -88.79 -11.43
CA LYS A 300 -26.87 -87.63 -10.92
C LYS A 300 -26.43 -87.19 -9.52
N LYS A 301 -26.19 -88.14 -8.60
CA LYS A 301 -25.67 -87.85 -7.26
C LYS A 301 -24.29 -87.17 -7.32
N SER A 302 -23.35 -87.76 -8.08
CA SER A 302 -22.01 -87.20 -8.26
C SER A 302 -22.03 -85.80 -8.91
N ASP A 303 -22.89 -85.59 -9.91
CA ASP A 303 -23.06 -84.32 -10.59
C ASP A 303 -23.67 -83.27 -9.64
N LEU A 304 -24.66 -83.64 -8.82
CA LEU A 304 -25.28 -82.77 -7.81
C LEU A 304 -24.32 -82.39 -6.67
N ASP A 305 -23.48 -83.31 -6.20
CA ASP A 305 -22.48 -83.01 -5.17
C ASP A 305 -21.32 -82.17 -5.73
N SER A 306 -20.93 -82.37 -7.00
CA SER A 306 -19.98 -81.50 -7.71
C SER A 306 -20.55 -80.08 -7.87
N LEU A 307 -21.79 -79.94 -8.33
CA LEU A 307 -22.51 -78.67 -8.41
C LEU A 307 -22.64 -78.00 -7.02
N ARG A 308 -22.83 -78.78 -5.95
CA ARG A 308 -22.85 -78.27 -4.57
C ARG A 308 -21.49 -77.67 -4.17
N SER A 309 -20.37 -78.32 -4.48
CA SER A 309 -19.03 -77.74 -4.21
C SER A 309 -18.83 -76.42 -4.95
N VAL A 310 -19.09 -76.43 -6.27
CA VAL A 310 -18.94 -75.24 -7.13
C VAL A 310 -19.85 -74.09 -6.69
N THR A 311 -21.06 -74.35 -6.19
CA THR A 311 -21.94 -73.29 -5.66
C THR A 311 -21.51 -72.73 -4.31
N LEU A 312 -20.80 -73.50 -3.47
CA LEU A 312 -20.17 -72.99 -2.25
C LEU A 312 -18.95 -72.13 -2.58
N GLU A 313 -18.05 -72.61 -3.43
CA GLU A 313 -16.86 -71.88 -3.89
C GLU A 313 -17.23 -70.56 -4.60
N LEU A 314 -18.30 -70.57 -5.40
CA LEU A 314 -18.87 -69.36 -6.02
C LEU A 314 -19.48 -68.40 -4.98
N GLY A 315 -20.02 -68.91 -3.88
CA GLY A 315 -20.50 -68.13 -2.74
C GLY A 315 -19.35 -67.39 -2.03
N ASP A 316 -18.30 -68.13 -1.67
CA ASP A 316 -17.12 -67.58 -1.00
C ASP A 316 -16.39 -66.56 -1.89
N ALA A 317 -16.20 -66.88 -3.18
CA ALA A 317 -15.62 -65.96 -4.16
C ALA A 317 -16.44 -64.67 -4.32
N LYS A 318 -17.77 -64.76 -4.25
CA LYS A 318 -18.68 -63.60 -4.30
C LYS A 318 -18.59 -62.76 -3.01
N GLU A 319 -18.47 -63.37 -1.84
CA GLU A 319 -18.26 -62.62 -0.59
C GLU A 319 -16.89 -61.90 -0.58
N LEU A 320 -15.84 -62.56 -1.07
CA LEU A 320 -14.52 -61.95 -1.23
C LEU A 320 -14.55 -60.78 -2.22
N LEU A 321 -15.24 -60.91 -3.37
CA LEU A 321 -15.40 -59.82 -4.34
C LEU A 321 -16.15 -58.62 -3.74
N LEU A 322 -17.19 -58.85 -2.94
CA LEU A 322 -17.91 -57.77 -2.25
C LEU A 322 -17.03 -57.07 -1.20
N LYS A 323 -16.21 -57.82 -0.44
CA LYS A 323 -15.24 -57.24 0.51
C LYS A 323 -14.17 -56.41 -0.21
N LEU A 324 -13.62 -56.92 -1.30
CA LEU A 324 -12.62 -56.21 -2.12
C LEU A 324 -13.20 -54.94 -2.74
N SER A 325 -14.43 -54.97 -3.25
CA SER A 325 -15.09 -53.75 -3.76
C SER A 325 -15.37 -52.74 -2.65
N GLY A 326 -15.71 -53.18 -1.43
CA GLY A 326 -15.81 -52.30 -0.26
C GLY A 326 -14.48 -51.61 0.08
N GLN A 327 -13.38 -52.36 0.05
CA GLN A 327 -12.02 -51.82 0.25
C GLN A 327 -11.59 -50.87 -0.87
N GLU A 328 -11.88 -51.21 -2.14
CA GLU A 328 -11.60 -50.37 -3.31
C GLU A 328 -12.29 -49.00 -3.19
N ASN A 329 -13.58 -48.99 -2.85
CA ASN A 329 -14.34 -47.74 -2.66
C ASN A 329 -13.79 -46.92 -1.47
N SER A 330 -13.37 -47.58 -0.38
CA SER A 330 -12.72 -46.91 0.76
C SER A 330 -11.37 -46.30 0.38
N ILE A 331 -10.54 -47.00 -0.39
CA ILE A 331 -9.26 -46.49 -0.89
C ILE A 331 -9.48 -45.34 -1.86
N ARG A 332 -10.46 -45.44 -2.77
CA ARG A 332 -10.82 -44.37 -3.70
C ARG A 332 -11.21 -43.09 -2.97
N SER A 333 -12.05 -43.19 -1.93
CA SER A 333 -12.44 -42.06 -1.10
C SER A 333 -11.27 -41.42 -0.34
N MET A 334 -10.32 -42.22 0.18
CA MET A 334 -9.10 -41.69 0.79
C MET A 334 -8.17 -41.00 -0.22
N VAL A 335 -8.06 -41.53 -1.44
CA VAL A 335 -7.28 -40.90 -2.53
C VAL A 335 -7.93 -39.59 -2.99
N GLU A 336 -9.27 -39.53 -3.08
CA GLU A 336 -10.01 -38.31 -3.38
C GLU A 336 -9.82 -37.24 -2.29
N ALA A 337 -9.87 -37.62 -1.01
CA ALA A 337 -9.59 -36.72 0.11
C ALA A 337 -8.14 -36.19 0.07
N LEU A 338 -7.14 -37.08 -0.04
CA LEU A 338 -5.73 -36.68 -0.14
C LEU A 338 -5.44 -35.80 -1.37
N ARG A 339 -6.20 -35.96 -2.46
CA ARG A 339 -6.12 -35.10 -3.63
C ARG A 339 -6.70 -33.71 -3.36
N MET A 340 -7.84 -33.62 -2.66
CA MET A 340 -8.39 -32.33 -2.22
C MET A 340 -7.45 -31.61 -1.24
N ASP A 341 -6.83 -32.33 -0.32
CA ASP A 341 -5.81 -31.78 0.60
C ASP A 341 -4.59 -31.26 -0.17
N LEU A 342 -4.11 -32.00 -1.18
CA LEU A 342 -3.01 -31.57 -2.05
C LEU A 342 -3.38 -30.32 -2.87
N GLU A 343 -4.57 -30.27 -3.46
CA GLU A 343 -5.09 -29.08 -4.17
C GLU A 343 -5.25 -27.87 -3.22
N ASN A 344 -5.58 -28.11 -1.94
CA ASN A 344 -5.65 -27.07 -0.92
C ASN A 344 -4.26 -26.55 -0.52
N VAL A 345 -3.31 -27.44 -0.20
CA VAL A 345 -1.92 -27.09 0.15
C VAL A 345 -1.22 -26.36 -1.01
N GLN A 346 -1.50 -26.73 -2.26
CA GLN A 346 -1.02 -25.98 -3.43
C GLN A 346 -1.57 -24.54 -3.45
N ARG A 347 -2.87 -24.34 -3.17
CA ARG A 347 -3.48 -23.01 -3.09
C ARG A 347 -2.87 -22.16 -1.97
N GLU A 348 -2.72 -22.73 -0.79
CA GLU A 348 -2.09 -22.08 0.37
C GLU A 348 -0.63 -21.70 0.08
N HIS A 349 0.13 -22.55 -0.60
CA HIS A 349 1.49 -22.24 -1.05
C HIS A 349 1.54 -21.08 -2.07
N TYR A 350 0.61 -21.01 -3.03
CA TYR A 350 0.52 -19.88 -3.95
C TYR A 350 0.17 -18.57 -3.23
N GLU A 351 -0.80 -18.60 -2.31
CA GLU A 351 -1.12 -17.45 -1.46
C GLU A 351 0.06 -17.02 -0.58
N LEU A 352 0.77 -17.97 0.02
CA LEU A 352 1.93 -17.70 0.87
C LEU A 352 3.05 -17.03 0.06
N LYS A 353 3.30 -17.50 -1.16
CA LYS A 353 4.28 -16.90 -2.08
C LYS A 353 3.89 -15.50 -2.58
N GLU A 354 2.59 -15.24 -2.74
CA GLU A 354 2.09 -13.89 -3.02
C GLU A 354 2.26 -12.96 -1.81
N LYS A 355 2.01 -13.46 -0.59
CA LYS A 355 2.25 -12.73 0.67
C LYS A 355 3.75 -12.48 0.89
N GLU A 356 4.61 -13.47 0.62
CA GLU A 356 6.07 -13.40 0.66
C GLU A 356 6.61 -12.27 -0.24
N SER A 357 6.27 -12.27 -1.52
CA SER A 357 6.72 -11.24 -2.47
C SER A 357 6.23 -9.83 -2.12
N LYS A 358 5.02 -9.69 -1.55
CA LYS A 358 4.54 -8.42 -0.97
C LYS A 358 5.38 -7.99 0.23
N THR A 359 5.69 -8.90 1.16
CA THR A 359 6.57 -8.59 2.30
C THR A 359 8.00 -8.30 1.89
N GLU A 360 8.53 -8.95 0.85
CA GLU A 360 9.86 -8.65 0.32
C GLU A 360 9.91 -7.23 -0.27
N SER A 361 8.89 -6.83 -1.05
CA SER A 361 8.79 -5.46 -1.57
C SER A 361 8.72 -4.41 -0.45
N ILE A 362 7.98 -4.69 0.63
CA ILE A 362 7.94 -3.82 1.81
C ILE A 362 9.33 -3.75 2.49
N VAL A 363 10.02 -4.88 2.66
CA VAL A 363 11.37 -4.93 3.24
C VAL A 363 12.40 -4.21 2.37
N GLN A 364 12.30 -4.30 1.04
CA GLN A 364 13.13 -3.53 0.10
C GLN A 364 12.85 -2.02 0.22
N SER A 365 11.58 -1.61 0.34
CA SER A 365 11.21 -0.20 0.58
C SER A 365 11.76 0.33 1.91
N LEU A 366 11.61 -0.44 3.00
CA LEU A 366 12.12 -0.05 4.32
C LEU A 366 13.65 -0.01 4.36
N ARG A 367 14.35 -0.87 3.62
CA ARG A 367 15.82 -0.81 3.46
C ARG A 367 16.25 0.46 2.71
N MET A 368 15.54 0.85 1.64
CA MET A 368 15.81 2.09 0.91
C MET A 368 15.58 3.33 1.80
N GLU A 369 14.53 3.32 2.61
CA GLU A 369 14.20 4.41 3.53
C GLU A 369 15.18 4.49 4.72
N LEU A 370 15.60 3.34 5.26
CA LEU A 370 16.68 3.26 6.25
C LEU A 370 17.99 3.81 5.68
N GLN A 371 18.45 3.31 4.52
CA GLN A 371 19.69 3.77 3.88
C GLN A 371 19.67 5.27 3.56
N LYS A 372 18.50 5.81 3.17
CA LYS A 372 18.30 7.25 3.02
C LYS A 372 18.49 7.97 4.36
N SER A 373 17.85 7.52 5.43
CA SER A 373 17.99 8.12 6.76
C SER A 373 19.41 8.03 7.33
N GLU A 374 20.14 6.95 7.06
CA GLU A 374 21.57 6.79 7.39
C GLU A 374 22.41 7.83 6.64
N SER A 375 22.18 8.02 5.34
CA SER A 375 22.90 9.03 4.54
C SER A 375 22.56 10.48 4.94
N GLU A 376 21.33 10.73 5.42
CA GLU A 376 20.93 12.03 5.97
C GLU A 376 21.58 12.27 7.33
N LEU A 377 21.66 11.25 8.19
CA LEU A 377 22.33 11.30 9.49
C LEU A 377 23.86 11.51 9.37
N GLU A 378 24.51 10.80 8.44
CA GLU A 378 25.93 11.00 8.09
C GLU A 378 26.16 12.47 7.65
N GLY A 379 25.25 13.03 6.86
CA GLY A 379 25.27 14.44 6.46
C GLY A 379 25.12 15.41 7.65
N TYR A 380 24.22 15.14 8.59
CA TYR A 380 24.07 15.94 9.80
C TYR A 380 25.30 15.84 10.73
N LEU A 381 25.86 14.65 10.94
CA LEU A 381 27.08 14.44 11.73
C LEU A 381 28.29 15.14 11.11
N ALA A 382 28.41 15.13 9.78
CA ALA A 382 29.46 15.86 9.07
C ALA A 382 29.32 17.39 9.21
N GLU A 383 28.10 17.93 9.35
CA GLU A 383 27.87 19.36 9.59
C GLU A 383 28.02 19.74 11.08
N GLU A 384 27.57 18.88 12.00
CA GLU A 384 27.81 19.01 13.45
C GLU A 384 29.30 19.01 13.77
N SER A 385 30.09 18.15 13.13
CA SER A 385 31.55 18.11 13.26
C SER A 385 32.21 19.42 12.83
N LYS A 386 31.78 20.01 11.69
CA LYS A 386 32.26 21.34 11.25
C LYS A 386 31.84 22.44 12.22
N ALA A 387 30.60 22.44 12.68
CA ALA A 387 30.08 23.44 13.62
C ALA A 387 30.79 23.35 14.97
N THR A 388 31.09 22.14 15.44
CA THR A 388 31.87 21.88 16.66
C THR A 388 33.29 22.39 16.49
N GLY A 389 34.01 22.01 15.41
CA GLY A 389 35.35 22.52 15.13
C GLY A 389 35.43 24.04 15.02
N ALA A 390 34.46 24.68 14.34
CA ALA A 390 34.36 26.14 14.27
C ALA A 390 34.07 26.77 15.65
N SER A 391 33.32 26.09 16.52
CA SER A 391 33.11 26.54 17.90
C SER A 391 34.36 26.37 18.77
N GLU A 392 35.15 25.32 18.56
CA GLU A 392 36.44 25.10 19.22
C GLU A 392 37.47 26.16 18.78
N GLU A 393 37.56 26.48 17.48
CA GLU A 393 38.34 27.61 16.96
C GLU A 393 37.88 28.96 17.56
N MET A 394 36.57 29.16 17.71
CA MET A 394 36.02 30.36 18.35
C MET A 394 36.36 30.43 19.86
N ILE A 395 36.36 29.29 20.56
CA ILE A 395 36.77 29.21 21.97
C ILE A 395 38.29 29.43 22.13
N LEU A 396 39.10 28.87 21.23
CA LEU A 396 40.55 29.09 21.21
C LEU A 396 40.90 30.56 20.94
N THR A 397 40.27 31.19 19.95
CA THR A 397 40.48 32.61 19.65
C THR A 397 39.93 33.54 20.74
N LEU A 398 38.83 33.19 21.41
CA LEU A 398 38.35 33.90 22.59
C LEU A 398 39.37 33.82 23.74
N ASN A 399 39.91 32.63 24.03
CA ASN A 399 40.91 32.44 25.09
C ASN A 399 42.23 33.15 24.76
N GLN A 400 42.66 33.13 23.49
CA GLN A 400 43.79 33.93 22.97
C GLN A 400 43.57 35.42 23.30
N LEU A 401 42.45 36.00 22.84
CA LEU A 401 42.11 37.41 23.05
C LEU A 401 41.95 37.79 24.53
N LEU A 402 41.39 36.91 25.36
CA LEU A 402 41.32 37.11 26.81
C LEU A 402 42.73 37.16 27.42
N SER A 403 43.64 36.26 27.01
CA SER A 403 45.02 36.25 27.48
C SER A 403 45.80 37.50 27.04
N GLU A 404 45.59 37.97 25.80
CA GLU A 404 46.20 39.18 25.26
C GLU A 404 45.67 40.45 25.95
N THR A 405 44.35 40.52 26.18
CA THR A 405 43.70 41.62 26.91
C THR A 405 44.20 41.70 28.36
N GLU A 406 44.29 40.56 29.05
CA GLU A 406 44.80 40.48 30.41
C GLU A 406 46.32 40.76 30.48
N ASN A 407 47.09 40.37 29.46
CA ASN A 407 48.50 40.76 29.32
C ASN A 407 48.64 42.29 29.08
N ALA A 408 47.79 42.90 28.25
CA ALA A 408 47.76 44.35 28.02
C ALA A 408 47.32 45.13 29.27
N ARG A 409 46.36 44.60 30.04
CA ARG A 409 45.98 45.12 31.35
C ARG A 409 47.15 45.08 32.33
N ARG A 410 47.86 43.95 32.44
CA ARG A 410 49.05 43.83 33.30
C ARG A 410 50.19 44.77 32.87
N LYS A 411 50.41 44.98 31.57
CA LYS A 411 51.36 46.00 31.06
C LYS A 411 50.95 47.42 31.43
N THR A 412 49.68 47.80 31.26
CA THR A 412 49.21 49.14 31.60
C THR A 412 49.17 49.40 33.12
N GLU A 413 48.87 48.38 33.92
CA GLU A 413 48.99 48.44 35.39
C GLU A 413 50.45 48.65 35.83
N ALA A 414 51.41 47.95 35.18
CA ALA A 414 52.84 48.15 35.43
C ALA A 414 53.33 49.55 35.04
N MET A 415 53.00 50.03 33.84
CA MET A 415 53.36 51.40 33.38
C MET A 415 52.74 52.49 34.28
N LYS A 416 51.54 52.25 34.84
CA LYS A 416 50.88 53.14 35.80
C LYS A 416 51.61 53.17 37.15
N ASN A 417 52.15 52.05 37.60
CA ASN A 417 52.97 51.99 38.81
C ASN A 417 54.33 52.67 38.59
N GLU A 418 55.01 52.39 37.47
CA GLU A 418 56.26 53.03 37.05
C GLU A 418 56.08 54.56 36.92
N ALA A 419 54.99 55.03 36.31
CA ALA A 419 54.66 56.46 36.24
C ALA A 419 54.35 57.08 37.62
N ALA A 420 53.86 56.30 38.59
CA ALA A 420 53.68 56.76 39.96
C ALA A 420 55.01 56.82 40.73
N GLU A 421 55.90 55.84 40.54
CA GLU A 421 57.26 55.84 41.09
C GLU A 421 58.08 57.02 40.55
N LEU A 422 58.10 57.22 39.23
CA LEU A 422 58.74 58.38 38.59
C LEU A 422 58.14 59.72 39.04
N LYS A 423 56.84 59.78 39.35
CA LYS A 423 56.22 60.98 39.94
C LYS A 423 56.70 61.23 41.38
N MET A 424 56.83 60.18 42.19
CA MET A 424 57.38 60.28 43.54
C MET A 424 58.85 60.71 43.50
N GLU A 425 59.65 60.18 42.57
CA GLU A 425 61.03 60.60 42.34
C GLU A 425 61.11 62.07 41.86
N ALA A 426 60.20 62.51 40.99
CA ALA A 426 60.09 63.91 40.58
C ALA A 426 59.72 64.85 41.74
N GLU A 427 58.86 64.42 42.68
CA GLU A 427 58.55 65.20 43.88
C GLU A 427 59.72 65.22 44.88
N VAL A 428 60.45 64.11 45.04
CA VAL A 428 61.67 64.05 45.87
C VAL A 428 62.79 64.93 45.29
N THR A 429 63.06 64.84 44.00
CA THR A 429 64.09 65.67 43.34
C THR A 429 63.73 67.15 43.33
N LYS A 430 62.43 67.51 43.26
CA LYS A 430 61.95 68.88 43.47
C LYS A 430 62.23 69.38 44.89
N LEU A 431 62.02 68.57 45.93
CA LEU A 431 62.36 68.96 47.31
C LEU A 431 63.88 69.13 47.51
N VAL A 432 64.69 68.29 46.88
CA VAL A 432 66.17 68.44 46.87
C VAL A 432 66.60 69.71 46.12
N LEU A 433 65.91 70.07 45.03
CA LEU A 433 66.15 71.33 44.32
C LEU A 433 65.80 72.56 45.17
N GLU A 434 64.68 72.52 45.91
CA GLU A 434 64.26 73.61 46.81
C GLU A 434 65.26 73.81 47.97
N ASP A 435 65.74 72.72 48.58
CA ASP A 435 66.83 72.75 49.58
C ASP A 435 68.15 73.29 48.98
N ALA A 436 68.50 72.90 47.75
CA ALA A 436 69.67 73.43 47.04
C ALA A 436 69.51 74.92 46.69
N GLU A 437 68.32 75.40 46.35
CA GLU A 437 68.05 76.81 46.07
C GLU A 437 68.13 77.66 47.36
N ILE A 438 67.66 77.13 48.49
CA ILE A 438 67.85 77.76 49.81
C ILE A 438 69.34 77.88 50.15
N LYS A 439 70.11 76.80 49.97
CA LYS A 439 71.57 76.80 50.18
C LYS A 439 72.31 77.75 49.23
N LEU A 440 71.88 77.84 47.98
CA LEU A 440 72.43 78.79 47.01
C LEU A 440 72.16 80.25 47.42
N LYS A 441 70.95 80.57 47.94
CA LYS A 441 70.64 81.90 48.47
C LYS A 441 71.53 82.26 49.66
N VAL A 442 71.67 81.35 50.64
CA VAL A 442 72.58 81.55 51.78
C VAL A 442 74.02 81.78 51.30
N ALA A 443 74.52 80.99 50.35
CA ALA A 443 75.87 81.17 49.80
C ALA A 443 76.03 82.47 48.98
N LEU A 444 74.95 83.00 48.40
CA LEU A 444 74.94 84.27 47.67
C LEU A 444 74.94 85.45 48.65
N ASP A 445 74.12 85.40 49.71
CA ASP A 445 74.11 86.36 50.82
C ASP A 445 75.48 86.39 51.53
N GLU A 446 76.09 85.22 51.77
CA GLU A 446 77.45 85.09 52.31
C GLU A 446 78.51 85.67 51.35
N ALA A 447 78.38 85.44 50.03
CA ALA A 447 79.29 86.00 49.04
C ALA A 447 79.14 87.52 48.89
N GLU A 448 77.93 88.07 49.01
CA GLU A 448 77.70 89.52 49.04
C GLU A 448 78.22 90.15 50.33
N ALA A 449 78.05 89.49 51.49
CA ALA A 449 78.66 89.89 52.75
C ALA A 449 80.20 89.85 52.69
N ALA A 450 80.79 88.81 52.09
CA ALA A 450 82.23 88.69 51.88
C ALA A 450 82.75 89.79 50.93
N LYS A 451 82.00 90.12 49.87
CA LYS A 451 82.31 91.21 48.95
C LYS A 451 82.14 92.60 49.58
N ALA A 452 81.20 92.77 50.51
CA ALA A 452 81.07 93.98 51.31
C ALA A 452 82.24 94.13 52.30
N ALA A 453 82.71 93.02 52.89
CA ALA A 453 83.92 92.99 53.70
C ALA A 453 85.20 93.25 52.86
N GLU A 454 85.29 92.72 51.64
CA GLU A 454 86.35 93.03 50.67
C GLU A 454 86.34 94.53 50.31
N ALA A 455 85.18 95.10 49.98
CA ALA A 455 85.03 96.52 49.71
C ALA A 455 85.41 97.39 50.93
N SER A 456 85.06 96.97 52.14
CA SER A 456 85.48 97.64 53.38
C SER A 456 86.99 97.53 53.63
N ALA A 457 87.61 96.38 53.32
CA ALA A 457 89.05 96.19 53.42
C ALA A 457 89.81 97.02 52.36
N LEU A 458 89.28 97.10 51.13
CA LEU A 458 89.82 97.95 50.08
C LEU A 458 89.69 99.44 50.42
N ASP A 459 88.59 99.87 51.04
CA ASP A 459 88.45 101.26 51.49
C ASP A 459 89.34 101.55 52.71
N GLN A 460 89.54 100.60 53.63
CA GLN A 460 90.55 100.71 54.69
C GLN A 460 91.98 100.83 54.11
N ILE A 461 92.33 100.03 53.11
CA ILE A 461 93.60 100.14 52.36
C ILE A 461 93.71 101.52 51.69
N ARG A 462 92.61 102.05 51.15
CA ARG A 462 92.54 103.38 50.53
C ARG A 462 92.73 104.51 51.55
N VAL A 463 92.08 104.41 52.72
CA VAL A 463 92.23 105.34 53.84
C VAL A 463 93.66 105.30 54.38
N LEU A 464 94.27 104.12 54.51
CA LEU A 464 95.68 103.99 54.88
C LEU A 464 96.60 104.64 53.83
N SER A 465 96.35 104.39 52.54
CA SER A 465 97.10 105.00 51.42
C SER A 465 96.98 106.53 51.35
N VAL A 466 95.88 107.11 51.84
CA VAL A 466 95.68 108.57 51.93
C VAL A 466 96.28 109.14 53.22
N ARG A 467 96.44 108.32 54.27
CA ARG A 467 97.04 108.76 55.55
C ARG A 467 98.58 108.72 55.57
N THR A 468 99.20 108.18 54.52
CA THR A 468 100.67 108.04 54.39
C THR A 468 101.34 109.08 53.48
N SER A 469 100.62 110.10 52.98
CA SER A 469 101.17 111.08 52.05
C SER A 469 101.84 112.32 52.69
N ASP A 470 101.56 112.62 53.96
CA ASP A 470 101.95 113.90 54.57
C ASP A 470 102.69 113.76 55.91
N VAL A 471 103.90 114.35 55.93
CA VAL A 471 104.84 114.51 57.06
C VAL A 471 105.45 113.21 57.61
N ALA A 472 106.78 113.15 57.60
CA ALA A 472 107.57 111.94 57.92
C ALA A 472 108.30 112.04 59.28
N HIS A 473 108.74 110.89 59.82
CA HIS A 473 110.12 110.64 60.27
C HIS A 473 110.33 109.24 60.90
N SER A 474 110.77 108.24 60.12
CA SER A 474 111.91 107.33 60.44
C SER A 474 112.06 106.18 59.43
N SER A 475 113.31 105.89 59.06
CA SER A 475 113.91 104.76 58.29
C SER A 475 113.12 103.44 58.20
N THR A 476 113.22 102.62 57.14
CA THR A 476 114.44 102.15 56.43
C THR A 476 114.22 101.68 54.98
N SER A 477 115.27 101.72 54.14
CA SER A 477 115.49 101.02 52.83
C SER A 477 114.44 101.20 51.71
N GLU A 478 114.80 101.66 50.51
CA GLU A 478 115.57 100.95 49.44
C GLU A 478 114.87 99.69 48.90
N SER A 479 114.78 99.44 47.58
CA SER A 479 115.39 100.13 46.42
C SER A 479 114.57 99.93 45.13
N GLY A 480 114.77 100.81 44.14
CA GLY A 480 114.33 100.59 42.76
C GLY A 480 115.20 99.56 42.05
N ALA A 481 114.99 98.27 42.33
CA ALA A 481 115.86 97.19 41.89
C ALA A 481 115.38 96.49 40.60
N LYS A 482 116.31 96.31 39.66
CA LYS A 482 116.22 95.30 38.59
C LYS A 482 116.33 93.92 39.25
N ILE A 483 115.19 93.24 39.44
CA ILE A 483 115.12 92.00 40.24
C ILE A 483 115.89 90.85 39.57
N THR A 484 117.10 90.59 40.05
CA THR A 484 117.83 89.34 39.79
C THR A 484 117.38 88.27 40.77
N ILE A 485 116.29 87.56 40.41
CA ILE A 485 115.95 86.25 40.97
C ILE A 485 117.09 85.25 40.75
N SER A 486 117.30 84.35 41.70
CA SER A 486 118.23 83.22 41.57
C SER A 486 117.81 82.30 40.42
N ARG A 487 118.74 81.48 39.92
CA ARG A 487 118.39 80.42 38.95
C ARG A 487 117.36 79.47 39.54
N GLU A 488 117.54 79.04 40.79
CA GLU A 488 116.59 78.15 41.46
C GLU A 488 115.24 78.85 41.70
N GLU A 489 115.21 80.16 41.99
CA GLU A 489 113.95 80.91 42.14
C GLU A 489 113.19 81.04 40.81
N PHE A 490 113.91 81.30 39.71
CA PHE A 490 113.33 81.30 38.37
C PHE A 490 112.83 79.91 37.96
N GLU A 491 113.64 78.87 38.17
CA GLU A 491 113.26 77.48 37.86
C GLU A 491 112.07 77.01 38.72
N ASN A 492 111.98 77.40 40.00
CA ASN A 492 110.80 77.14 40.84
C ASN A 492 109.55 77.90 40.35
N LEU A 493 109.68 79.15 39.89
CA LEU A 493 108.55 79.92 39.36
C LEU A 493 108.07 79.35 38.01
N VAL A 494 108.99 78.92 37.15
CA VAL A 494 108.68 78.20 35.90
C VAL A 494 108.02 76.86 36.20
N HIS A 495 108.57 76.04 37.11
CA HIS A 495 107.96 74.77 37.51
C HIS A 495 106.54 74.96 38.03
N LYS A 496 106.30 76.00 38.83
CA LYS A 496 104.97 76.33 39.37
C LYS A 496 104.00 76.86 38.30
N ALA A 497 104.49 77.55 37.28
CA ALA A 497 103.69 77.89 36.10
C ALA A 497 103.33 76.62 35.32
N GLU A 498 104.29 75.74 35.05
CA GLU A 498 104.03 74.47 34.40
C GLU A 498 103.06 73.57 35.20
N GLU A 499 103.10 73.58 36.53
CA GLU A 499 102.14 72.87 37.38
C GLU A 499 100.71 73.42 37.22
N CYS A 500 100.57 74.75 37.15
CA CYS A 500 99.29 75.40 36.86
C CYS A 500 98.79 75.06 35.44
N ASP A 501 99.68 75.08 34.45
CA ASP A 501 99.35 74.72 33.05
C ASP A 501 98.92 73.25 32.96
N LYS A 502 99.69 72.31 33.52
CA LYS A 502 99.35 70.87 33.61
C LYS A 502 98.00 70.65 34.31
N LEU A 503 97.71 71.40 35.38
CA LEU A 503 96.43 71.35 36.09
C LEU A 503 95.27 71.92 35.25
N SER A 504 95.54 72.93 34.41
CA SER A 504 94.58 73.47 33.45
C SER A 504 94.31 72.48 32.31
N ASP A 505 95.35 71.86 31.75
CA ASP A 505 95.24 70.83 30.72
C ASP A 505 94.48 69.61 31.21
N MET A 506 94.72 69.16 32.45
CA MET A 506 93.95 68.08 33.08
C MET A 506 92.46 68.43 33.21
N LYS A 507 92.12 69.70 33.54
CA LYS A 507 90.72 70.16 33.58
C LYS A 507 90.10 70.24 32.18
N VAL A 508 90.83 70.73 31.19
CA VAL A 508 90.38 70.81 29.79
C VAL A 508 90.19 69.39 29.21
N ALA A 509 91.11 68.46 29.47
CA ALA A 509 90.99 67.07 29.06
C ALA A 509 89.81 66.36 29.73
N SER A 510 89.55 66.62 31.03
CA SER A 510 88.38 66.09 31.73
C SER A 510 87.07 66.62 31.16
N ALA A 511 86.99 67.93 30.89
CA ALA A 511 85.83 68.54 30.23
C ALA A 511 85.63 68.03 28.79
N ALA A 512 86.71 67.85 28.02
CA ALA A 512 86.66 67.28 26.68
C ALA A 512 86.16 65.82 26.70
N ALA A 513 86.60 65.01 27.65
CA ALA A 513 86.10 63.65 27.83
C ALA A 513 84.59 63.61 28.17
N GLN A 514 84.10 64.53 29.02
CA GLN A 514 82.67 64.67 29.29
C GLN A 514 81.88 65.10 28.04
N VAL A 515 82.43 66.02 27.23
CA VAL A 515 81.82 66.48 25.98
C VAL A 515 81.76 65.37 24.92
N GLU A 516 82.81 64.55 24.76
CA GLU A 516 82.76 63.41 23.84
C GLU A 516 81.85 62.28 24.34
N ALA A 517 81.79 62.03 25.65
CA ALA A 517 80.80 61.10 26.22
C ALA A 517 79.35 61.57 25.97
N ALA A 518 79.09 62.88 26.14
CA ALA A 518 77.78 63.47 25.84
C ALA A 518 77.45 63.43 24.34
N LYS A 519 78.43 63.65 23.45
CA LYS A 519 78.26 63.49 21.99
C LYS A 519 77.97 62.03 21.62
N ALA A 520 78.68 61.07 22.19
CA ALA A 520 78.46 59.64 21.95
C ALA A 520 77.04 59.23 22.38
N SER A 521 76.62 59.61 23.60
CA SER A 521 75.25 59.39 24.09
C SER A 521 74.19 60.04 23.19
N LYS A 522 74.39 61.30 22.79
CA LYS A 522 73.47 62.00 21.86
C LYS A 522 73.37 61.26 20.52
N ASN A 523 74.48 60.76 19.98
CA ASN A 523 74.50 60.05 18.71
C ASN A 523 73.83 58.66 18.82
N GLU A 524 73.97 57.98 19.96
CA GLU A 524 73.22 56.74 20.23
C GLU A 524 71.71 57.00 20.31
N VAL A 525 71.28 58.05 21.02
CA VAL A 525 69.86 58.45 21.10
C VAL A 525 69.32 58.82 19.71
N LEU A 526 70.08 59.55 18.89
CA LEU A 526 69.69 59.85 17.51
C LEU A 526 69.56 58.59 16.64
N LYS A 527 70.47 57.62 16.78
CA LYS A 527 70.38 56.34 16.05
C LYS A 527 69.17 55.52 16.47
N ARG A 528 68.86 55.44 17.76
CA ARG A 528 67.64 54.79 18.27
C ARG A 528 66.38 55.49 17.75
N LEU A 529 66.39 56.83 17.68
CA LEU A 529 65.29 57.61 17.13
C LEU A 529 65.09 57.31 15.63
N GLU A 530 66.16 57.30 14.83
CA GLU A 530 66.14 56.94 13.41
C GLU A 530 65.63 55.51 13.17
N GLU A 531 66.04 54.55 14.00
CA GLU A 531 65.55 53.17 13.99
C GLU A 531 64.03 53.10 14.27
N THR A 532 63.54 53.79 15.31
CA THR A 532 62.09 53.84 15.60
C THR A 532 61.28 54.59 14.54
N GLN A 533 61.82 55.67 13.94
CA GLN A 533 61.14 56.36 12.84
C GLN A 533 61.01 55.43 11.63
N LYS A 534 62.07 54.66 11.31
CA LYS A 534 62.01 53.69 10.21
C LYS A 534 60.98 52.60 10.48
N GLU A 535 60.92 52.04 11.70
CA GLU A 535 59.89 51.05 12.06
C GLU A 535 58.47 51.61 11.91
N ILE A 536 58.24 52.87 12.29
CA ILE A 536 56.96 53.57 12.08
C ILE A 536 56.65 53.74 10.58
N GLU A 537 57.65 54.04 9.74
CA GLU A 537 57.48 54.15 8.29
C GLU A 537 57.20 52.78 7.64
N ASP A 538 57.92 51.72 8.03
CA ASP A 538 57.70 50.35 7.56
C ASP A 538 56.26 49.88 7.92
N ILE A 539 55.83 50.02 9.18
CA ILE A 539 54.44 49.72 9.64
C ILE A 539 53.39 50.55 8.87
N LYS A 540 53.70 51.83 8.58
CA LYS A 540 52.81 52.71 7.81
C LYS A 540 52.67 52.27 6.35
N THR A 541 53.72 51.70 5.74
CA THR A 541 53.59 51.10 4.41
C THR A 541 52.78 49.81 4.43
N GLU A 542 53.05 48.90 5.37
CA GLU A 542 52.31 47.63 5.49
C GLU A 542 50.81 47.87 5.75
N THR A 543 50.47 48.78 6.67
CA THR A 543 49.06 49.14 6.94
C THR A 543 48.39 49.78 5.72
N GLN A 544 49.09 50.61 4.95
CA GLN A 544 48.55 51.15 3.69
C GLN A 544 48.33 50.04 2.64
N GLU A 545 49.18 49.01 2.59
CA GLU A 545 48.97 47.84 1.73
C GLU A 545 47.86 46.92 2.21
N ALA A 546 47.72 46.72 3.52
CA ALA A 546 46.60 45.98 4.11
C ALA A 546 45.26 46.67 3.78
N ILE A 547 45.20 48.01 3.85
CA ILE A 547 44.04 48.80 3.43
C ILE A 547 43.76 48.63 1.93
N LYS A 548 44.79 48.65 1.05
CA LYS A 548 44.61 48.37 -0.39
C LYS A 548 44.07 46.95 -0.61
N ARG A 549 44.62 45.93 0.06
CA ARG A 549 44.17 44.53 -0.01
C ARG A 549 42.72 44.37 0.46
N ALA A 550 42.36 44.98 1.60
CA ALA A 550 40.99 44.99 2.10
C ALA A 550 40.01 45.65 1.12
N ASN A 551 40.34 46.82 0.57
CA ASN A 551 39.51 47.52 -0.41
C ASN A 551 39.30 46.70 -1.71
N MET A 552 40.33 45.98 -2.18
CA MET A 552 40.20 45.07 -3.33
C MET A 552 39.30 43.87 -3.02
N ALA A 553 39.41 43.27 -1.82
CA ALA A 553 38.53 42.20 -1.38
C ALA A 553 37.07 42.67 -1.23
N ASP A 554 36.85 43.89 -0.71
CA ASP A 554 35.52 44.49 -0.57
C ASP A 554 34.88 44.78 -1.94
N ALA A 555 35.68 45.26 -2.91
CA ALA A 555 35.25 45.45 -4.29
C ALA A 555 34.90 44.11 -4.98
N ALA A 556 35.71 43.07 -4.78
CA ALA A 556 35.43 41.73 -5.29
C ALA A 556 34.15 41.12 -4.68
N ARG A 557 33.96 41.26 -3.36
CA ARG A 557 32.72 40.82 -2.68
C ARG A 557 31.50 41.54 -3.26
N ARG A 558 31.53 42.86 -3.40
CA ARG A 558 30.45 43.65 -4.00
C ARG A 558 30.15 43.24 -5.46
N ALA A 559 31.17 42.88 -6.24
CA ALA A 559 30.99 42.38 -7.60
C ALA A 559 30.22 41.04 -7.61
N VAL A 560 30.63 40.08 -6.76
CA VAL A 560 29.95 38.78 -6.58
C VAL A 560 28.52 38.95 -6.04
N GLU A 561 28.32 39.78 -5.03
CA GLU A 561 26.98 40.16 -4.52
C GLU A 561 26.08 40.72 -5.63
N SER A 562 26.64 41.49 -6.56
CA SER A 562 25.88 42.09 -7.67
C SER A 562 25.43 41.05 -8.71
N GLU A 563 26.28 40.07 -9.07
CA GLU A 563 25.84 38.97 -9.95
C GLU A 563 24.94 37.98 -9.23
N LEU A 564 25.12 37.73 -7.92
CA LEU A 564 24.19 36.92 -7.13
C LEU A 564 22.81 37.60 -7.00
N ARG A 565 22.75 38.94 -6.99
CA ARG A 565 21.50 39.71 -7.05
C ARG A 565 20.84 39.57 -8.43
N LYS A 566 21.59 39.82 -9.52
CA LYS A 566 21.10 39.61 -10.89
C LYS A 566 20.69 38.16 -11.16
N TRP A 567 21.35 37.17 -10.55
CA TRP A 567 20.96 35.76 -10.64
C TRP A 567 19.62 35.50 -9.95
N ARG A 568 19.43 36.00 -8.71
CA ARG A 568 18.12 35.94 -8.03
C ARG A 568 17.02 36.63 -8.82
N GLU A 569 17.29 37.79 -9.42
CA GLU A 569 16.34 38.47 -10.32
C GLU A 569 16.03 37.65 -11.58
N ARG A 570 17.03 36.96 -12.18
CA ARG A 570 16.83 36.08 -13.34
C ARG A 570 15.99 34.85 -12.98
N GLU A 571 16.24 34.21 -11.83
CA GLU A 571 15.43 33.06 -11.38
C GLU A 571 14.03 33.49 -10.93
N GLN A 572 13.86 34.65 -10.30
CA GLN A 572 12.52 35.23 -10.04
C GLN A 572 11.78 35.55 -11.35
N LYS A 573 12.46 36.07 -12.37
CA LYS A 573 11.87 36.32 -13.71
C LYS A 573 11.51 35.00 -14.42
N LYS A 574 12.34 33.95 -14.33
CA LYS A 574 12.00 32.62 -14.84
C LYS A 574 10.82 32.00 -14.08
N ALA A 575 10.77 32.10 -12.76
CA ALA A 575 9.64 31.61 -11.97
C ALA A 575 8.35 32.36 -12.33
N ALA A 576 8.43 33.68 -12.56
CA ALA A 576 7.31 34.48 -13.06
C ALA A 576 6.93 34.12 -14.51
N GLU A 577 7.89 33.83 -15.40
CA GLU A 577 7.63 33.38 -16.78
C GLU A 577 7.02 31.98 -16.80
N VAL A 578 7.50 31.05 -15.97
CA VAL A 578 6.94 29.70 -15.81
C VAL A 578 5.54 29.77 -15.23
N ALA A 579 5.30 30.60 -14.20
CA ALA A 579 3.95 30.85 -13.70
C ALA A 579 3.04 31.48 -14.78
N SER A 580 3.55 32.42 -15.57
CA SER A 580 2.82 33.03 -16.70
C SER A 580 2.53 32.04 -17.82
N ARG A 581 3.44 31.09 -18.11
CA ARG A 581 3.22 29.99 -19.04
C ARG A 581 2.17 29.03 -18.52
N ILE A 582 2.25 28.59 -17.26
CA ILE A 582 1.25 27.72 -16.64
C ILE A 582 -0.13 28.39 -16.65
N LEU A 583 -0.22 29.70 -16.41
CA LEU A 583 -1.45 30.48 -16.52
C LEU A 583 -1.96 30.65 -17.97
N ALA A 584 -1.07 30.69 -18.97
CA ALA A 584 -1.46 30.72 -20.38
C ALA A 584 -1.88 29.33 -20.93
N GLU A 585 -1.23 28.27 -20.43
CA GLU A 585 -1.42 26.87 -20.83
C GLU A 585 -2.65 26.25 -20.13
N THR A 586 -3.05 26.76 -18.96
CA THR A 586 -4.36 26.48 -18.35
C THR A 586 -5.53 27.23 -19.01
N LEU A 587 -5.27 28.17 -19.92
CA LEU A 587 -6.30 28.87 -20.70
C LEU A 587 -6.53 28.28 -22.11
N ILE A 588 -5.63 27.41 -22.61
CA ILE A 588 -5.65 26.80 -23.96
C ILE A 588 -4.92 25.45 -23.87
N SER A 589 -5.49 24.25 -24.10
CA SER A 589 -6.78 23.85 -24.68
C SER A 589 -7.01 22.34 -24.46
N PRO A 590 -8.22 21.79 -24.66
CA PRO A 590 -8.37 20.44 -25.23
C PRO A 590 -8.14 20.48 -26.75
N GLU A 591 -7.59 19.46 -27.43
CA GLU A 591 -6.74 18.35 -26.99
C GLU A 591 -6.07 17.71 -28.25
N VAL A 592 -5.10 16.81 -28.06
CA VAL A 592 -4.53 15.84 -29.03
C VAL A 592 -3.67 16.38 -30.20
N SER A 593 -2.50 15.75 -30.38
CA SER A 593 -1.55 15.95 -31.50
C SER A 593 -0.85 14.64 -31.88
N PRO A 594 -0.71 14.35 -33.19
CA PRO A 594 0.43 13.58 -33.72
C PRO A 594 1.02 14.18 -35.02
N GLN A 595 2.29 14.02 -35.41
CA GLN A 595 3.43 13.27 -34.86
C GLN A 595 4.77 13.73 -35.51
N HIS A 596 5.87 13.81 -34.73
CA HIS A 596 7.29 13.86 -35.18
C HIS A 596 7.68 15.02 -36.16
N TYR A 597 8.92 15.25 -36.63
CA TYR A 597 10.23 14.56 -36.69
C TYR A 597 11.38 15.60 -36.56
N ARG A 598 12.46 15.37 -35.79
CA ARG A 598 13.73 14.65 -36.10
C ARG A 598 14.63 15.27 -37.19
N ILE A 599 15.80 15.77 -36.74
CA ILE A 599 17.10 16.02 -37.44
C ILE A 599 17.05 16.49 -38.90
N GLN A 600 17.50 17.72 -39.13
CA GLN A 600 17.82 18.23 -40.48
C GLN A 600 19.27 17.91 -40.89
N LYS A 601 19.43 17.30 -42.08
CA LYS A 601 20.49 17.66 -43.04
C LYS A 601 19.89 17.69 -44.44
N GLN A 602 19.96 18.89 -45.06
CA GLN A 602 19.73 19.21 -46.49
C GLN A 602 18.31 19.17 -47.13
N ASN A 603 18.00 20.30 -47.82
CA ASN A 603 17.30 20.48 -49.12
C ASN A 603 15.75 20.36 -49.29
N SER A 604 15.05 21.52 -49.24
CA SER A 604 14.16 22.15 -50.30
C SER A 604 13.03 21.39 -51.07
N PRO A 605 12.00 22.05 -51.70
CA PRO A 605 11.32 23.36 -51.47
C PRO A 605 9.74 23.26 -51.45
N PRO A 606 8.86 24.10 -52.09
CA PRO A 606 8.07 25.19 -51.44
C PRO A 606 6.51 25.22 -51.67
N ASN A 607 5.82 26.32 -51.29
CA ASN A 607 4.41 26.78 -51.61
C ASN A 607 3.22 26.12 -50.84
N LYS A 608 2.02 26.74 -50.59
CA LYS A 608 1.54 28.16 -50.47
C LYS A 608 0.05 28.25 -49.98
N VAL A 609 -0.35 29.37 -49.32
CA VAL A 609 -1.65 30.13 -49.43
C VAL A 609 -2.99 29.69 -48.72
N GLU A 610 -3.59 30.64 -47.96
CA GLU A 610 -5.05 30.93 -47.65
C GLU A 610 -5.99 29.95 -46.88
N MET A 611 -7.16 30.32 -46.29
CA MET A 611 -7.64 31.51 -45.52
C MET A 611 -9.07 31.29 -44.89
N LYS A 612 -9.56 32.25 -44.06
CA LYS A 612 -10.96 32.47 -43.51
C LYS A 612 -11.44 31.65 -42.28
N LYS A 613 -12.57 31.95 -41.60
CA LYS A 613 -13.01 33.16 -40.81
C LYS A 613 -14.45 32.99 -40.19
N ILE A 614 -14.73 33.59 -39.01
CA ILE A 614 -16.07 34.04 -38.49
C ILE A 614 -17.05 32.87 -38.06
N GLU A 615 -18.03 32.94 -37.14
CA GLU A 615 -18.91 34.01 -36.56
C GLU A 615 -19.19 33.94 -35.02
N LYS A 616 -20.29 34.54 -34.49
CA LYS A 616 -20.60 34.83 -33.06
C LYS A 616 -22.10 34.68 -32.67
N GLY A 617 -22.39 34.49 -31.38
CA GLY A 617 -23.66 34.87 -30.70
C GLY A 617 -24.10 33.91 -29.58
N LYS A 618 -24.99 34.24 -28.62
CA LYS A 618 -25.61 35.50 -28.13
C LYS A 618 -26.20 35.26 -26.71
N VAL A 619 -26.54 36.31 -25.95
CA VAL A 619 -26.99 36.24 -24.53
C VAL A 619 -28.52 36.35 -24.37
N SER A 620 -29.11 35.73 -23.32
CA SER A 620 -30.43 36.08 -22.76
C SER A 620 -30.56 35.67 -21.28
N VAL A 621 -31.61 36.13 -20.56
CA VAL A 621 -31.67 36.12 -19.06
C VAL A 621 -33.10 35.86 -18.53
N SER A 622 -33.21 35.30 -17.31
CA SER A 622 -34.35 35.36 -16.35
C SER A 622 -35.40 34.22 -16.31
N LYS A 623 -35.58 33.60 -15.13
CA LYS A 623 -36.79 33.72 -14.26
C LYS A 623 -36.74 32.84 -12.99
N LYS A 624 -37.54 33.20 -11.97
CA LYS A 624 -37.80 32.40 -10.74
C LYS A 624 -39.21 31.78 -10.78
N VAL A 625 -39.36 30.49 -10.44
CA VAL A 625 -40.63 29.77 -10.10
C VAL A 625 -40.23 28.61 -9.17
N LEU A 626 -40.49 28.67 -7.86
CA LEU A 626 -41.67 28.16 -7.11
C LEU A 626 -41.64 26.63 -6.84
N LEU A 627 -41.66 26.23 -5.57
CA LEU A 627 -41.75 24.85 -5.07
C LEU A 627 -43.21 24.42 -4.83
N PRO A 628 -43.57 23.13 -5.04
CA PRO A 628 -44.77 22.53 -4.46
C PRO A 628 -44.42 21.64 -3.24
N ASN A 629 -45.05 21.93 -2.10
CA ASN A 629 -45.09 21.03 -0.95
C ASN A 629 -46.34 20.15 -1.08
N ILE A 630 -46.24 18.83 -0.92
CA ILE A 630 -47.40 17.94 -0.73
C ILE A 630 -47.12 16.88 0.32
N SER A 631 -47.99 16.81 1.32
CA SER A 631 -47.85 16.00 2.52
C SER A 631 -49.02 15.05 2.71
N GLY A 632 -48.71 13.77 2.98
CA GLY A 632 -49.61 12.83 3.65
C GLY A 632 -50.52 11.98 2.75
N ILE A 633 -50.52 10.67 3.01
CA ILE A 633 -51.70 9.90 3.48
C ILE A 633 -51.20 8.55 4.03
N PHE A 634 -51.90 8.00 5.03
CA PHE A 634 -51.55 6.77 5.74
C PHE A 634 -52.18 5.52 5.12
N HIS A 635 -51.60 4.33 5.33
CA HIS A 635 -52.15 3.35 6.31
C HIS A 635 -51.36 2.02 6.43
N ARG A 636 -50.71 1.86 7.59
CA ARG A 636 -50.87 0.72 8.51
C ARG A 636 -50.82 -0.72 7.94
N LYS A 637 -49.71 -1.42 8.21
CA LYS A 637 -49.80 -2.68 8.98
C LYS A 637 -48.70 -2.75 10.04
N LYS A 638 -49.10 -3.19 11.24
CA LYS A 638 -48.25 -3.37 12.43
C LYS A 638 -47.93 -4.86 12.58
N ASN A 639 -46.72 -5.19 13.01
CA ASN A 639 -46.42 -6.35 13.84
C ASN A 639 -45.28 -5.97 14.79
N GLN A 640 -45.38 -6.38 16.06
CA GLN A 640 -44.30 -6.31 17.04
C GLN A 640 -43.66 -7.70 17.14
N VAL A 641 -42.36 -7.74 17.37
CA VAL A 641 -41.73 -8.52 18.46
C VAL A 641 -40.53 -7.67 18.93
N GLU A 642 -40.09 -7.89 20.16
CA GLU A 642 -39.37 -6.92 20.98
C GLU A 642 -38.19 -7.59 21.70
N GLY A 643 -37.15 -6.80 22.00
CA GLY A 643 -35.86 -7.26 22.52
C GLY A 643 -34.83 -7.54 21.40
N GLY A 644 -33.54 -7.24 21.56
CA GLY A 644 -32.87 -6.68 22.74
C GLY A 644 -31.59 -7.44 23.05
N SER A 645 -30.45 -6.97 22.53
CA SER A 645 -29.11 -7.47 22.86
C SER A 645 -28.81 -7.26 24.36
N PRO A 646 -27.95 -8.09 25.00
CA PRO A 646 -26.51 -7.98 24.74
C PRO A 646 -25.71 -9.32 24.79
N SER A 647 -24.40 -9.18 24.60
CA SER A 647 -23.34 -10.18 24.79
C SER A 647 -23.21 -10.72 26.22
N TYR A 648 -22.74 -11.96 26.38
CA TYR A 648 -21.40 -12.29 26.94
C TYR A 648 -21.10 -13.81 26.89
N LEU A 649 -19.82 -14.19 26.92
CA LEU A 649 -19.35 -15.54 27.28
C LEU A 649 -19.33 -15.67 28.82
N PRO A 650 -19.52 -16.88 29.37
CA PRO A 650 -18.35 -17.66 29.80
C PRO A 650 -18.46 -19.18 29.52
N GLY A 651 -17.36 -19.91 29.79
CA GLY A 651 -17.31 -21.39 29.82
C GLY A 651 -16.90 -21.92 31.21
N GLU A 652 -16.58 -23.22 31.28
CA GLU A 652 -16.27 -24.00 32.50
C GLU A 652 -17.51 -24.13 33.44
N ASP A 653 -17.73 -25.20 34.21
CA ASP A 653 -16.87 -26.27 34.76
C ASP A 653 -17.80 -27.47 35.19
N PRO A 654 -17.38 -28.58 35.85
CA PRO A 654 -16.10 -29.31 35.89
C PRO A 654 -16.25 -30.85 35.71
N LEU A 655 -15.12 -31.58 35.81
CA LEU A 655 -14.92 -33.06 35.98
C LEU A 655 -15.15 -33.97 34.75
#